data_AF-A0A179FIZ0-F1
#
_entry.id   AF-A0A179FIZ0-F1
#
_cell.length_a   1.000
_cell.length_b   1.000
_cell.length_c   1.000
_cell.angle_alpha   90.00
_cell.angle_beta   90.00
_cell.angle_gamma   90.00
#
_symmetry.space_group_name_H-M   'P 1'
#
loop_
_entity.id
_entity.type
_entity.pdbx_description
1 polymer ?
#
loop_
_entity_poly.entity_id
_entity_poly.type
_entity_poly.pdbx_seq_one_letter_code
_entity_poly.pdbx_strand_id
1 'polypeptide(L)'
;MPSLPGFSDNSFDTKESVSKAARALLQPLIPYFSSAKARIRLPIASGAHFDENAADLEGYARPLWIVAALLADSRGEDNQTASTSPLDSWVAGLRHGIDPSHDEYWGAIGDWDQRMVEAEIISFALLTAPDFFYDPLDASDKANLVNWLSGLNGKVMPENNWRWFRVLSNLALIKVCGVEYTSLWPFIQQDLETLESFYMSDGWASDGVWRPASEDPNEEGAAANASRGRHADYYSGSFALQFSQMLYSKFASDLDPSRCAIFRERARQFARKFWTYFDEDGASIPFGRSLCYKFAMGGFYAAFAYSGLCDDSDEFTSHGAVKGMLLRHLRWWATNSENIFWPDGTLNIGYLYPNMYLSEDYNSPQSPYWALKSLIVVALSEDDQFWSAKELCHPLSRDKSPVRSAENDVMAIEPARQIVCNHGKGKHHFLLSSGQFCVWPMKATQAKYAKFAYSSAFGFSVPTGSLITQIAPDSMLALSKDKGESWAVRWVSTGETKFTPVPIIIGEQRQQTIMGMANRWRPWSTGDVEVETTLIPPCSNWPDWHVRVHRIRANSDSSLTSFDAVEGGFAIDGRQKGNRRIIQKLKGQSEQALTSLALQDDEVALETVDSSLVLSSAGASGIFNLPSVPLDTLQSTGEVQKPDPNTNLITPRTLLPTIRHASSSWPNEDIVIITAVFAISYKGNKMTMADIQERWSHRPQVKLNALSGLSLH
;
A
#
# COMPACT_ATOMS: atom_id res chain seq x y z
N MET A 1 12.76 2.00 -19.44
CA MET A 1 13.19 0.60 -19.68
C MET A 1 12.37 0.07 -20.85
N PRO A 2 12.67 -1.06 -21.51
CA PRO A 2 11.75 -1.58 -22.51
C PRO A 2 10.40 -1.93 -21.85
N SER A 3 9.30 -1.63 -22.54
CA SER A 3 8.00 -2.21 -22.20
C SER A 3 8.05 -3.73 -22.34
N LEU A 4 7.22 -4.45 -21.59
CA LEU A 4 7.11 -5.91 -21.68
C LEU A 4 5.97 -6.29 -22.64
N PRO A 5 6.24 -6.80 -23.85
CA PRO A 5 5.20 -7.18 -24.80
C PRO A 5 4.27 -8.25 -24.23
N GLY A 6 2.96 -8.10 -24.44
CA GLY A 6 1.93 -8.95 -23.88
C GLY A 6 1.45 -8.53 -22.48
N PHE A 7 2.19 -7.67 -21.77
CA PHE A 7 1.74 -7.05 -20.51
C PHE A 7 1.52 -5.54 -20.67
N SER A 8 2.54 -4.80 -21.10
CA SER A 8 2.51 -3.32 -21.17
C SER A 8 1.55 -2.79 -22.23
N ASP A 9 1.31 -3.55 -23.29
CA ASP A 9 0.42 -3.23 -24.42
C ASP A 9 -0.92 -3.98 -24.34
N ASN A 10 -1.22 -4.57 -23.17
CA ASN A 10 -2.39 -5.43 -23.00
C ASN A 10 -3.64 -4.63 -22.60
N SER A 11 -4.79 -4.97 -23.20
CA SER A 11 -6.08 -4.33 -22.93
C SER A 11 -6.75 -4.82 -21.65
N PHE A 12 -6.42 -6.03 -21.14
CA PHE A 12 -7.08 -6.67 -20.00
C PHE A 12 -8.62 -6.58 -20.06
N ASP A 13 -9.20 -7.08 -21.15
CA ASP A 13 -10.65 -7.06 -21.41
C ASP A 13 -11.29 -8.46 -21.35
N THR A 14 -10.49 -9.48 -21.62
CA THR A 14 -10.90 -10.87 -21.82
C THR A 14 -10.00 -11.81 -21.06
N LYS A 15 -10.46 -13.03 -20.81
CA LYS A 15 -9.64 -14.10 -20.21
C LYS A 15 -8.35 -14.33 -20.98
N GLU A 16 -8.43 -14.43 -22.30
CA GLU A 16 -7.26 -14.60 -23.18
C GLU A 16 -6.23 -13.48 -22.98
N SER A 17 -6.68 -12.23 -22.90
CA SER A 17 -5.79 -11.08 -22.64
C SER A 17 -5.09 -11.20 -21.27
N VAL A 18 -5.79 -11.61 -20.21
CA VAL A 18 -5.19 -11.80 -18.88
C VAL A 18 -4.21 -12.99 -18.89
N SER A 19 -4.56 -14.08 -19.55
CA SER A 19 -3.67 -15.25 -19.72
C SER A 19 -2.42 -14.91 -20.52
N LYS A 20 -2.53 -14.05 -21.56
CA LYS A 20 -1.39 -13.53 -22.32
C LYS A 20 -0.46 -12.69 -21.44
N ALA A 21 -1.01 -11.81 -20.60
CA ALA A 21 -0.24 -11.03 -19.64
C ALA A 21 0.47 -11.91 -18.60
N ALA A 22 -0.20 -12.93 -18.09
CA ALA A 22 0.39 -13.90 -17.17
C ALA A 22 1.59 -14.62 -17.81
N ARG A 23 1.44 -15.13 -19.04
CA ARG A 23 2.54 -15.76 -19.79
C ARG A 23 3.68 -14.79 -20.09
N ALA A 24 3.36 -13.54 -20.43
CA ALA A 24 4.37 -12.50 -20.66
C ALA A 24 5.24 -12.22 -19.42
N LEU A 25 4.67 -12.28 -18.21
CA LEU A 25 5.40 -12.12 -16.94
C LEU A 25 6.27 -13.34 -16.58
N LEU A 26 5.87 -14.54 -17.00
CA LEU A 26 6.65 -15.78 -16.80
C LEU A 26 7.81 -15.91 -17.78
N GLN A 27 7.63 -15.45 -19.02
CA GLN A 27 8.59 -15.67 -20.10
C GLN A 27 10.03 -15.19 -19.76
N PRO A 28 10.23 -14.00 -19.14
CA PRO A 28 11.55 -13.54 -18.70
C PRO A 28 12.25 -14.43 -17.67
N LEU A 29 11.52 -15.29 -16.96
CA LEU A 29 12.10 -16.18 -15.94
C LEU A 29 12.76 -17.43 -16.53
N ILE A 30 12.34 -17.85 -17.72
CA ILE A 30 12.75 -19.12 -18.32
C ILE A 30 14.28 -19.27 -18.47
N PRO A 31 15.01 -18.23 -18.92
CA PRO A 31 16.47 -18.32 -19.04
C PRO A 31 17.20 -18.50 -17.70
N TYR A 32 16.53 -18.24 -16.57
CA TYR A 32 17.12 -18.21 -15.22
C TYR A 32 16.81 -19.45 -14.39
N PHE A 33 16.17 -20.46 -14.98
CA PHE A 33 16.05 -21.76 -14.36
C PHE A 33 17.41 -22.42 -14.17
N SER A 34 17.55 -23.10 -13.04
CA SER A 34 18.60 -24.08 -12.82
C SER A 34 18.52 -25.26 -13.81
N SER A 35 19.54 -26.12 -13.79
CA SER A 35 19.65 -27.25 -14.72
C SER A 35 18.48 -28.22 -14.58
N ALA A 36 18.12 -28.60 -13.35
CA ALA A 36 17.00 -29.48 -13.03
C ALA A 36 15.68 -28.74 -12.78
N LYS A 37 15.63 -27.44 -13.08
CA LYS A 37 14.43 -26.58 -13.02
C LYS A 37 13.83 -26.38 -11.63
N ALA A 38 14.49 -26.81 -10.55
CA ALA A 38 13.98 -26.63 -9.19
C ALA A 38 14.16 -25.20 -8.65
N ARG A 39 14.97 -24.36 -9.31
CA ARG A 39 15.35 -23.04 -8.81
C ARG A 39 15.30 -22.01 -9.93
N ILE A 40 14.99 -20.76 -9.59
CA ILE A 40 15.13 -19.62 -10.51
C ILE A 40 15.96 -18.52 -9.84
N ARG A 41 17.06 -18.15 -10.48
CA ARG A 41 17.97 -17.11 -9.98
C ARG A 41 18.08 -15.94 -10.95
N LEU A 42 17.47 -14.81 -10.60
CA LEU A 42 17.60 -13.60 -11.41
C LEU A 42 19.03 -13.06 -11.37
N PRO A 43 19.57 -12.53 -12.48
CA PRO A 43 20.96 -12.10 -12.58
C PRO A 43 21.17 -10.69 -12.00
N ILE A 44 20.61 -10.43 -10.81
CA ILE A 44 20.66 -9.15 -10.11
C ILE A 44 21.35 -9.35 -8.76
N ALA A 45 22.44 -8.63 -8.54
CA ALA A 45 23.19 -8.72 -7.29
C ALA A 45 22.57 -7.82 -6.20
N SER A 46 21.77 -8.43 -5.31
CA SER A 46 21.28 -7.86 -4.05
C SER A 46 20.95 -8.98 -3.06
N GLY A 47 20.93 -8.70 -1.76
CA GLY A 47 20.66 -9.72 -0.73
C GLY A 47 19.38 -9.47 0.05
N ALA A 48 18.78 -10.56 0.53
CA ALA A 48 17.80 -10.58 1.61
C ALA A 48 18.45 -11.16 2.88
N HIS A 49 17.76 -11.11 4.03
CA HIS A 49 18.30 -11.61 5.30
C HIS A 49 18.40 -13.14 5.41
N PHE A 50 17.82 -13.89 4.45
CA PHE A 50 17.86 -15.35 4.36
C PHE A 50 18.84 -15.84 3.28
N ASP A 51 19.09 -17.15 3.25
CA ASP A 51 20.08 -17.76 2.36
C ASP A 51 19.67 -17.80 0.87
N GLU A 52 20.66 -17.94 -0.01
CA GLU A 52 20.45 -17.94 -1.47
C GLU A 52 19.57 -19.11 -1.95
N ASN A 53 19.59 -20.28 -1.30
CA ASN A 53 18.72 -21.38 -1.73
C ASN A 53 17.24 -21.04 -1.46
N ALA A 54 16.94 -20.32 -0.37
CA ALA A 54 15.60 -19.81 -0.11
C ALA A 54 15.21 -18.72 -1.14
N ALA A 55 16.13 -17.81 -1.49
CA ALA A 55 15.89 -16.81 -2.54
C ALA A 55 15.60 -17.43 -3.91
N ASP A 56 16.37 -18.47 -4.27
CA ASP A 56 16.19 -19.23 -5.51
C ASP A 56 14.88 -20.03 -5.53
N LEU A 57 14.44 -20.53 -4.36
CA LEU A 57 13.12 -21.12 -4.17
C LEU A 57 12.02 -20.07 -4.36
N GLU A 58 12.16 -18.84 -3.87
CA GLU A 58 11.17 -17.77 -4.15
C GLU A 58 10.98 -17.59 -5.65
N GLY A 59 12.07 -17.63 -6.42
CA GLY A 59 12.05 -17.52 -7.87
C GLY A 59 11.26 -18.64 -8.53
N TYR A 60 11.39 -19.87 -8.02
CA TYR A 60 10.62 -21.02 -8.50
C TYR A 60 9.15 -20.95 -8.06
N ALA A 61 8.90 -20.68 -6.77
CA ALA A 61 7.61 -20.84 -6.13
C ALA A 61 6.64 -19.69 -6.43
N ARG A 62 7.06 -18.42 -6.40
CA ARG A 62 6.15 -17.27 -6.61
C ARG A 62 5.43 -17.28 -7.97
N PRO A 63 6.07 -17.71 -9.07
CA PRO A 63 5.38 -18.00 -10.33
C PRO A 63 4.22 -19.01 -10.25
N LEU A 64 4.25 -19.93 -9.29
CA LEU A 64 3.25 -21.00 -9.20
C LEU A 64 1.82 -20.49 -8.96
N TRP A 65 1.64 -19.26 -8.45
CA TRP A 65 0.32 -18.61 -8.41
C TRP A 65 -0.38 -18.62 -9.77
N ILE A 66 0.35 -18.32 -10.84
CA ILE A 66 -0.22 -18.28 -12.19
C ILE A 66 0.07 -19.54 -13.01
N VAL A 67 1.18 -20.24 -12.76
CA VAL A 67 1.44 -21.53 -13.43
C VAL A 67 0.33 -22.52 -13.09
N ALA A 68 0.01 -22.69 -11.81
CA ALA A 68 -1.06 -23.61 -11.41
C ALA A 68 -2.43 -23.15 -11.90
N ALA A 69 -2.70 -21.84 -11.91
CA ALA A 69 -3.94 -21.28 -12.43
C ALA A 69 -4.12 -21.54 -13.94
N LEU A 70 -3.07 -21.32 -14.75
CA LEU A 70 -3.09 -21.61 -16.19
C LEU A 70 -3.23 -23.10 -16.49
N LEU A 71 -2.59 -23.97 -15.70
CA LEU A 71 -2.71 -25.43 -15.87
C LEU A 71 -4.10 -25.93 -15.49
N ALA A 72 -4.68 -25.43 -14.39
CA ALA A 72 -6.03 -25.79 -13.97
C ALA A 72 -7.08 -25.41 -15.03
N ASP A 73 -6.85 -24.32 -15.75
CA ASP A 73 -7.73 -23.88 -16.83
C ASP A 73 -7.67 -24.78 -18.09
N SER A 74 -6.48 -25.31 -18.41
CA SER A 74 -6.29 -26.22 -19.55
C SER A 74 -6.92 -27.62 -19.39
N ARG A 75 -7.65 -27.86 -18.30
CA ARG A 75 -8.35 -29.13 -18.03
C ARG A 75 -9.51 -29.31 -19.01
N GLY A 76 -9.29 -30.11 -20.06
CA GLY A 76 -10.33 -30.51 -21.02
C GLY A 76 -9.98 -30.28 -22.47
N GLU A 77 -8.88 -29.58 -22.78
CA GLU A 77 -8.29 -29.61 -24.12
C GLU A 77 -7.64 -30.98 -24.32
N ASP A 78 -7.98 -31.65 -25.44
CA ASP A 78 -7.43 -32.97 -25.80
C ASP A 78 -5.89 -32.87 -25.84
N ASN A 79 -5.22 -33.35 -24.79
CA ASN A 79 -3.77 -33.30 -24.56
C ASN A 79 -2.97 -34.20 -25.54
N GLN A 80 -3.38 -34.26 -26.82
CA GLN A 80 -2.71 -35.04 -27.86
C GLN A 80 -1.68 -34.24 -28.67
N THR A 81 -1.60 -32.91 -28.52
CA THR A 81 -0.48 -32.15 -29.08
C THR A 81 0.57 -31.91 -28.02
N ALA A 82 1.62 -32.74 -28.05
CA ALA A 82 2.89 -32.54 -27.36
C ALA A 82 3.59 -31.24 -27.83
N SER A 83 3.03 -30.09 -27.47
CA SER A 83 3.73 -28.81 -27.48
C SER A 83 4.35 -28.65 -26.11
N THR A 84 5.69 -28.73 -26.03
CA THR A 84 6.46 -28.46 -24.80
C THR A 84 6.11 -27.07 -24.29
N SER A 85 5.20 -27.01 -23.32
CA SER A 85 4.77 -25.76 -22.73
C SER A 85 5.90 -25.27 -21.83
N PRO A 86 6.25 -23.98 -21.84
CA PRO A 86 7.19 -23.43 -20.85
C PRO A 86 6.77 -23.72 -19.39
N LEU A 87 5.48 -23.98 -19.15
CA LEU A 87 4.94 -24.36 -17.83
C LEU A 87 5.45 -25.72 -17.35
N ASP A 88 5.83 -26.63 -18.26
CA ASP A 88 6.33 -27.97 -17.93
C ASP A 88 7.63 -27.90 -17.11
N SER A 89 8.41 -26.82 -17.25
CA SER A 89 9.63 -26.60 -16.45
C SER A 89 9.33 -26.45 -14.97
N TRP A 90 8.23 -25.78 -14.61
CA TRP A 90 7.80 -25.66 -13.21
C TRP A 90 7.32 -27.00 -12.67
N VAL A 91 6.54 -27.75 -13.44
CA VAL A 91 6.06 -29.09 -13.03
C VAL A 91 7.24 -30.04 -12.80
N ALA A 92 8.21 -30.05 -13.72
CA ALA A 92 9.40 -30.90 -13.62
C ALA A 92 10.30 -30.52 -12.44
N GLY A 93 10.43 -29.22 -12.13
CA GLY A 93 11.31 -28.75 -11.05
C GLY A 93 10.93 -29.22 -9.65
N LEU A 94 9.63 -29.49 -9.41
CA LEU A 94 9.13 -29.85 -8.07
C LEU A 94 9.87 -31.04 -7.47
N ARG A 95 10.01 -32.15 -8.21
CA ARG A 95 10.62 -33.39 -7.71
C ARG A 95 12.08 -33.20 -7.26
N HIS A 96 12.82 -32.37 -7.99
CA HIS A 96 14.23 -32.10 -7.70
C HIS A 96 14.40 -31.13 -6.54
N GLY A 97 13.44 -30.24 -6.31
CA GLY A 97 13.44 -29.29 -5.20
C GLY A 97 13.13 -29.92 -3.85
N ILE A 98 12.31 -30.98 -3.84
CA ILE A 98 11.91 -31.71 -2.62
C ILE A 98 12.83 -32.89 -2.27
N ASP A 99 13.64 -33.38 -3.20
CA ASP A 99 14.53 -34.54 -3.02
C ASP A 99 15.78 -34.16 -2.22
N PRO A 100 15.95 -34.64 -0.97
CA PRO A 100 17.11 -34.32 -0.13
C PRO A 100 18.44 -34.84 -0.67
N SER A 101 18.42 -35.77 -1.63
CA SER A 101 19.62 -36.35 -2.25
C SER A 101 20.08 -35.61 -3.51
N HIS A 102 19.26 -34.69 -4.03
CA HIS A 102 19.54 -33.94 -5.24
C HIS A 102 20.27 -32.61 -4.96
N ASP A 103 21.20 -32.22 -5.84
CA ASP A 103 22.02 -31.01 -5.66
C ASP A 103 21.18 -29.71 -5.61
N GLU A 104 20.00 -29.73 -6.26
CA GLU A 104 19.08 -28.59 -6.29
C GLU A 104 18.03 -28.60 -5.15
N TYR A 105 18.12 -29.52 -4.18
CA TYR A 105 17.25 -29.57 -3.01
C TYR A 105 17.10 -28.20 -2.35
N TRP A 106 15.88 -27.79 -2.01
CA TRP A 106 15.66 -26.47 -1.42
C TRP A 106 16.22 -26.34 -0.01
N GLY A 107 16.44 -27.45 0.69
CA GLY A 107 16.79 -27.48 2.10
C GLY A 107 15.58 -27.82 2.97
N ALA A 108 15.86 -28.40 4.14
CA ALA A 108 14.84 -28.67 5.14
C ALA A 108 14.36 -27.35 5.76
N ILE A 109 13.09 -27.29 6.15
CA ILE A 109 12.49 -26.11 6.77
C ILE A 109 13.00 -25.99 8.22
N GLY A 110 13.70 -24.89 8.52
CA GLY A 110 14.18 -24.51 9.85
C GLY A 110 13.15 -23.77 10.71
N ASP A 111 13.57 -23.20 11.83
CA ASP A 111 12.78 -22.22 12.58
C ASP A 111 12.94 -20.83 11.93
N TRP A 112 11.89 -20.01 11.90
CA TRP A 112 11.92 -18.66 11.29
C TRP A 112 12.47 -18.64 9.84
N ASP A 113 12.15 -19.68 9.05
CA ASP A 113 12.76 -19.92 7.75
C ASP A 113 11.89 -19.41 6.60
N GLN A 114 12.49 -18.68 5.65
CA GLN A 114 11.81 -18.16 4.45
C GLN A 114 11.16 -19.27 3.62
N ARG A 115 11.67 -20.51 3.65
CA ARG A 115 11.04 -21.67 2.97
C ARG A 115 9.62 -21.94 3.44
N MET A 116 9.27 -21.55 4.67
CA MET A 116 7.90 -21.64 5.16
C MET A 116 6.95 -20.80 4.32
N VAL A 117 7.38 -19.61 3.89
CA VAL A 117 6.58 -18.70 3.05
C VAL A 117 6.26 -19.39 1.74
N GLU A 118 7.28 -19.94 1.09
CA GLU A 118 7.16 -20.52 -0.24
C GLU A 118 6.36 -21.83 -0.26
N ALA A 119 6.27 -22.52 0.90
CA ALA A 119 5.39 -23.68 1.07
C ALA A 119 3.90 -23.35 0.88
N GLU A 120 3.45 -22.13 1.18
CA GLU A 120 2.07 -21.70 0.91
C GLU A 120 1.75 -21.78 -0.59
N ILE A 121 2.67 -21.31 -1.43
CA ILE A 121 2.47 -21.21 -2.88
C ILE A 121 2.55 -22.59 -3.53
N ILE A 122 3.47 -23.45 -3.06
CA ILE A 122 3.49 -24.87 -3.46
C ILE A 122 2.17 -25.55 -3.10
N SER A 123 1.65 -25.27 -1.91
CA SER A 123 0.37 -25.84 -1.44
C SER A 123 -0.82 -25.34 -2.26
N PHE A 124 -0.83 -24.07 -2.66
CA PHE A 124 -1.80 -23.56 -3.62
C PHE A 124 -1.73 -24.30 -4.96
N ALA A 125 -0.53 -24.57 -5.47
CA ALA A 125 -0.34 -25.30 -6.73
C ALA A 125 -0.89 -26.73 -6.64
N LEU A 126 -0.62 -27.42 -5.53
CA LEU A 126 -1.15 -28.75 -5.25
C LEU A 126 -2.67 -28.77 -5.11
N LEU A 127 -3.26 -27.78 -4.43
CA LEU A 127 -4.71 -27.69 -4.24
C LEU A 127 -5.46 -27.30 -5.53
N THR A 128 -4.81 -26.55 -6.41
CA THR A 128 -5.42 -26.00 -7.64
C THR A 128 -5.27 -26.94 -8.84
N ALA A 129 -4.08 -27.53 -9.02
CA ALA A 129 -3.72 -28.37 -10.16
C ALA A 129 -3.04 -29.70 -9.75
N PRO A 130 -3.65 -30.53 -8.89
CA PRO A 130 -3.06 -31.79 -8.42
C PRO A 130 -2.65 -32.76 -9.54
N ASP A 131 -3.42 -32.83 -10.62
CA ASP A 131 -3.15 -33.74 -11.76
C ASP A 131 -1.82 -33.44 -12.47
N PHE A 132 -1.29 -32.22 -12.29
CA PHE A 132 0.00 -31.80 -12.83
C PHE A 132 1.12 -31.90 -11.79
N PHE A 133 0.88 -31.46 -10.55
CA PHE A 133 1.93 -31.34 -9.53
C PHE A 133 2.06 -32.55 -8.60
N TYR A 134 0.99 -33.32 -8.37
CA TYR A 134 0.98 -34.43 -7.41
C TYR A 134 0.82 -35.79 -8.08
N ASP A 135 -0.18 -35.97 -8.95
CA ASP A 135 -0.48 -37.27 -9.55
C ASP A 135 0.69 -37.87 -10.32
N PRO A 136 1.45 -37.08 -11.12
CA PRO A 136 2.60 -37.59 -11.89
C PRO A 136 3.84 -37.92 -11.05
N LEU A 137 3.85 -37.57 -9.75
CA LEU A 137 4.96 -37.92 -8.86
C LEU A 137 4.95 -39.42 -8.55
N ASP A 138 6.14 -40.01 -8.53
CA ASP A 138 6.30 -41.40 -8.11
C ASP A 138 6.20 -41.55 -6.59
N ALA A 139 6.30 -42.78 -6.08
CA ALA A 139 6.18 -43.05 -4.66
C ALA A 139 7.27 -42.37 -3.80
N SER A 140 8.49 -42.25 -4.33
CA SER A 140 9.60 -41.59 -3.66
C SER A 140 9.38 -40.08 -3.60
N ASP A 141 9.01 -39.48 -4.73
CA ASP A 141 8.73 -38.05 -4.84
C ASP A 141 7.54 -37.64 -3.95
N LYS A 142 6.48 -38.45 -3.91
CA LYS A 142 5.32 -38.22 -3.01
C LYS A 142 5.75 -38.25 -1.54
N ALA A 143 6.60 -39.21 -1.16
CA ALA A 143 7.13 -39.26 0.20
C ALA A 143 7.99 -38.03 0.53
N ASN A 144 8.86 -37.59 -0.40
CA ASN A 144 9.67 -36.39 -0.23
C ASN A 144 8.82 -35.13 -0.08
N LEU A 145 7.76 -34.99 -0.88
CA LEU A 145 6.84 -33.86 -0.81
C LEU A 145 6.13 -33.80 0.55
N VAL A 146 5.59 -34.95 0.99
CA VAL A 146 4.93 -35.09 2.29
C VAL A 146 5.90 -34.73 3.42
N ASN A 147 7.13 -35.23 3.37
CA ASN A 147 8.15 -34.95 4.37
C ASN A 147 8.53 -33.45 4.40
N TRP A 148 8.71 -32.83 3.23
CA TRP A 148 9.09 -31.43 3.14
C TRP A 148 8.00 -30.50 3.68
N LEU A 149 6.74 -30.67 3.26
CA LEU A 149 5.61 -29.88 3.76
C LEU A 149 5.29 -30.18 5.23
N SER A 150 5.43 -31.43 5.68
CA SER A 150 5.27 -31.76 7.11
C SER A 150 6.36 -31.13 7.97
N GLY A 151 7.48 -30.72 7.37
CA GLY A 151 8.58 -30.01 8.02
C GLY A 151 8.20 -28.67 8.66
N LEU A 152 7.04 -28.07 8.29
CA LEU A 152 6.50 -26.90 8.98
C LEU A 152 5.96 -27.22 10.39
N ASN A 153 5.53 -28.46 10.62
CA ASN A 153 4.90 -28.86 11.87
C ASN A 153 5.96 -28.98 12.98
N GLY A 154 5.71 -28.33 14.12
CA GLY A 154 6.65 -28.26 15.24
C GLY A 154 7.74 -27.18 15.13
N LYS A 155 7.73 -26.35 14.07
CA LYS A 155 8.66 -25.22 13.93
C LYS A 155 8.16 -23.95 14.64
N VAL A 156 9.12 -23.15 15.08
CA VAL A 156 8.85 -21.80 15.60
C VAL A 156 8.56 -20.86 14.42
N MET A 157 7.41 -20.21 14.49
CA MET A 157 6.92 -19.27 13.47
C MET A 157 6.53 -17.94 14.12
N PRO A 158 6.62 -16.81 13.41
CA PRO A 158 6.06 -15.56 13.87
C PRO A 158 4.54 -15.66 14.12
N GLU A 159 4.04 -14.87 15.09
CA GLU A 159 2.59 -14.67 15.31
C GLU A 159 2.04 -13.61 14.36
N ASN A 160 2.06 -13.92 13.06
CA ASN A 160 1.55 -13.05 11.99
C ASN A 160 1.02 -13.92 10.83
N ASN A 161 0.93 -13.36 9.63
CA ASN A 161 0.54 -14.07 8.39
C ASN A 161 1.25 -15.41 8.16
N TRP A 162 2.42 -15.66 8.73
CA TRP A 162 3.14 -16.92 8.58
C TRP A 162 2.34 -18.16 9.00
N ARG A 163 1.37 -17.97 9.91
CA ARG A 163 0.45 -19.02 10.33
C ARG A 163 -0.40 -19.56 9.17
N TRP A 164 -0.74 -18.73 8.18
CA TRP A 164 -1.46 -19.17 6.98
C TRP A 164 -0.65 -20.17 6.15
N PHE A 165 0.68 -20.06 6.13
CA PHE A 165 1.52 -20.92 5.32
C PHE A 165 1.45 -22.37 5.82
N ARG A 166 1.45 -22.58 7.15
CA ARG A 166 1.24 -23.91 7.74
C ARG A 166 -0.20 -24.40 7.62
N VAL A 167 -1.19 -23.52 7.76
CA VAL A 167 -2.60 -23.86 7.53
C VAL A 167 -2.82 -24.41 6.11
N LEU A 168 -2.36 -23.70 5.09
CA LEU A 168 -2.55 -24.13 3.69
C LEU A 168 -1.67 -25.34 3.34
N SER A 169 -0.47 -25.45 3.91
CA SER A 169 0.38 -26.64 3.74
C SER A 169 -0.26 -27.90 4.31
N ASN A 170 -0.77 -27.84 5.55
CA ASN A 170 -1.46 -28.97 6.15
C ASN A 170 -2.78 -29.28 5.43
N LEU A 171 -3.48 -28.28 4.90
CA LEU A 171 -4.66 -28.50 4.07
C LEU A 171 -4.33 -29.27 2.78
N ALA A 172 -3.24 -28.92 2.09
CA ALA A 172 -2.76 -29.66 0.92
C ALA A 172 -2.33 -31.10 1.26
N LEU A 173 -1.66 -31.30 2.41
CA LEU A 173 -1.31 -32.64 2.89
C LEU A 173 -2.54 -33.53 3.10
N ILE A 174 -3.62 -32.98 3.66
CA ILE A 174 -4.88 -33.71 3.89
C ILE A 174 -5.59 -33.97 2.56
N LYS A 175 -5.83 -32.92 1.77
CA LYS A 175 -6.73 -32.96 0.60
C LYS A 175 -6.12 -33.63 -0.62
N VAL A 176 -4.81 -33.56 -0.77
CA VAL A 176 -4.10 -34.01 -1.98
C VAL A 176 -3.15 -35.15 -1.64
N CYS A 177 -2.36 -35.02 -0.57
CA CYS A 177 -1.32 -36.02 -0.27
C CYS A 177 -1.84 -37.25 0.49
N GLY A 178 -3.09 -37.24 0.96
CA GLY A 178 -3.70 -38.36 1.69
C GLY A 178 -3.16 -38.55 3.11
N VAL A 179 -2.57 -37.51 3.72
CA VAL A 179 -2.16 -37.56 5.13
C VAL A 179 -3.40 -37.51 6.03
N GLU A 180 -3.44 -38.36 7.06
CA GLU A 180 -4.57 -38.49 7.96
C GLU A 180 -4.96 -37.17 8.61
N TYR A 181 -6.21 -36.74 8.40
CA TYR A 181 -6.79 -35.51 8.93
C TYR A 181 -6.52 -35.31 10.42
N THR A 182 -6.72 -36.36 11.23
CA THR A 182 -6.60 -36.32 12.69
C THR A 182 -5.20 -35.99 13.17
N SER A 183 -4.16 -36.27 12.35
CA SER A 183 -2.77 -35.98 12.69
C SER A 183 -2.36 -34.52 12.46
N LEU A 184 -3.03 -33.82 11.54
CA LEU A 184 -2.68 -32.47 11.11
C LEU A 184 -3.65 -31.39 11.63
N TRP A 185 -4.90 -31.77 11.88
CA TRP A 185 -5.94 -30.83 12.31
C TRP A 185 -5.60 -30.01 13.57
N PRO A 186 -4.96 -30.56 14.62
CA PRO A 186 -4.59 -29.75 15.79
C PRO A 186 -3.67 -28.57 15.46
N PHE A 187 -2.72 -28.74 14.52
CA PHE A 187 -1.85 -27.65 14.07
C PHE A 187 -2.64 -26.57 13.33
N ILE A 188 -3.55 -26.99 12.44
CA ILE A 188 -4.44 -26.07 11.71
C ILE A 188 -5.30 -25.27 12.69
N GLN A 189 -5.91 -25.92 13.68
CA GLN A 189 -6.77 -25.25 14.67
C GLN A 189 -5.99 -24.21 15.47
N GLN A 190 -4.81 -24.56 15.99
CA GLN A 190 -3.99 -23.64 16.77
C GLN A 190 -3.60 -22.38 15.97
N ASP A 191 -3.23 -22.56 14.71
CA ASP A 191 -2.88 -21.43 13.84
C ASP A 191 -4.09 -20.57 13.50
N LEU A 192 -5.25 -21.18 13.22
CA LEU A 192 -6.48 -20.45 12.95
C LEU A 192 -6.95 -19.66 14.17
N GLU A 193 -6.87 -20.22 15.38
CA GLU A 193 -7.18 -19.50 16.64
C GLU A 193 -6.27 -18.27 16.81
N THR A 194 -4.98 -18.42 16.50
CA THR A 194 -4.02 -17.30 16.50
C THR A 194 -4.41 -16.24 15.47
N LEU A 195 -4.66 -16.66 14.22
CA LEU A 195 -5.04 -15.77 13.11
C LEU A 195 -6.35 -15.02 13.37
N GLU A 196 -7.31 -15.66 14.03
CA GLU A 196 -8.60 -15.04 14.37
C GLU A 196 -8.44 -13.89 15.38
N SER A 197 -7.41 -13.92 16.23
CA SER A 197 -7.08 -12.83 17.16
C SER A 197 -6.65 -11.53 16.47
N PHE A 198 -6.32 -11.60 15.17
CA PHE A 198 -5.86 -10.44 14.40
C PHE A 198 -7.01 -9.64 13.77
N TYR A 199 -8.24 -10.18 13.81
CA TYR A 199 -9.41 -9.52 13.29
C TYR A 199 -9.74 -8.25 14.10
N MET A 200 -10.06 -7.17 13.39
CA MET A 200 -10.40 -5.89 14.00
C MET A 200 -11.91 -5.67 13.94
N SER A 201 -12.42 -5.26 12.78
CA SER A 201 -13.84 -5.05 12.48
C SER A 201 -14.04 -4.79 10.98
N ASP A 202 -15.28 -4.89 10.49
CA ASP A 202 -15.68 -4.61 9.10
C ASP A 202 -14.81 -5.33 8.04
N GLY A 203 -14.41 -6.58 8.31
CA GLY A 203 -13.52 -7.33 7.43
C GLY A 203 -12.04 -6.96 7.51
N TRP A 204 -11.66 -5.92 8.27
CA TRP A 204 -10.25 -5.54 8.44
C TRP A 204 -9.54 -6.42 9.47
N ALA A 205 -8.28 -6.72 9.19
CA ALA A 205 -7.37 -7.41 10.09
C ALA A 205 -5.98 -6.75 10.06
N SER A 206 -5.28 -6.83 11.19
CA SER A 206 -3.88 -6.44 11.34
C SER A 206 -2.97 -7.65 11.08
N ASP A 207 -1.74 -7.45 10.63
CA ASP A 207 -0.78 -8.56 10.50
C ASP A 207 -0.11 -8.88 11.85
N GLY A 208 -0.86 -9.55 12.72
CA GLY A 208 -0.56 -9.69 14.14
C GLY A 208 -1.57 -8.92 14.99
N VAL A 209 -1.58 -9.18 16.30
CA VAL A 209 -2.55 -8.57 17.23
C VAL A 209 -2.44 -7.04 17.19
N TRP A 210 -3.55 -6.38 16.87
CA TRP A 210 -3.62 -4.92 16.89
C TRP A 210 -3.35 -4.42 18.31
N ARG A 211 -2.37 -3.52 18.45
CA ARG A 211 -2.01 -2.99 19.76
C ARG A 211 -3.08 -2.01 20.28
N PRO A 212 -3.71 -2.25 21.45
CA PRO A 212 -4.59 -1.26 22.06
C PRO A 212 -3.82 -0.01 22.52
N ALA A 213 -4.49 1.14 22.63
CA ALA A 213 -3.95 2.28 23.36
C ALA A 213 -3.64 1.94 24.81
N SER A 214 -2.47 2.39 25.30
CA SER A 214 -2.17 2.36 26.74
C SER A 214 -3.09 3.35 27.48
N GLU A 215 -3.54 2.99 28.69
CA GLU A 215 -4.30 3.91 29.55
C GLU A 215 -3.44 5.11 29.98
N ASP A 216 -2.18 4.86 30.35
CA ASP A 216 -1.16 5.90 30.55
C ASP A 216 -0.34 6.11 29.25
N PRO A 217 -0.39 7.31 28.63
CA PRO A 217 0.44 7.66 27.48
C PRO A 217 1.96 7.53 27.71
N ASN A 218 2.44 7.58 28.96
CA ASN A 218 3.85 7.40 29.29
C ASN A 218 4.30 5.94 29.24
N GLU A 219 3.36 5.00 29.32
CA GLU A 219 3.60 3.56 29.16
C GLU A 219 3.41 3.11 27.69
N GLU A 220 3.11 4.04 26.78
CA GLU A 220 2.99 3.75 25.36
C GLU A 220 4.36 3.32 24.79
N GLY A 221 4.47 2.07 24.33
CA GLY A 221 5.69 1.50 23.75
C GLY A 221 6.62 0.88 24.78
N ALA A 222 6.17 0.69 26.03
CA ALA A 222 6.95 0.04 27.08
C ALA A 222 6.58 -1.44 27.27
N ALA A 223 7.49 -2.20 27.91
CA ALA A 223 7.30 -3.59 28.33
C ALA A 223 6.75 -4.51 27.22
N ALA A 224 5.79 -5.39 27.53
CA ALA A 224 5.19 -6.34 26.59
C ALA A 224 4.48 -5.67 25.39
N ASN A 225 4.16 -4.38 25.49
CA ASN A 225 3.51 -3.62 24.43
C ASN A 225 4.50 -3.01 23.42
N ALA A 226 5.80 -2.99 23.72
CA ALA A 226 6.84 -2.47 22.83
C ALA A 226 6.97 -3.28 21.52
N SER A 227 6.58 -4.56 21.55
CA SER A 227 6.72 -5.48 20.41
C SER A 227 5.54 -5.49 19.44
N ARG A 228 4.47 -4.72 19.70
CA ARG A 228 3.25 -4.69 18.87
C ARG A 228 3.02 -3.32 18.23
N GLY A 229 2.63 -3.34 16.95
CA GLY A 229 2.27 -2.16 16.18
C GLY A 229 0.76 -1.96 16.02
N ARG A 230 0.40 -0.96 15.23
CA ARG A 230 -0.96 -0.65 14.75
C ARG A 230 -0.89 -0.48 13.24
N HIS A 231 -0.93 -1.57 12.48
CA HIS A 231 -0.79 -1.52 11.03
C HIS A 231 -1.87 -2.34 10.33
N ALA A 232 -2.65 -1.66 9.50
CA ALA A 232 -3.64 -2.24 8.61
C ALA A 232 -3.40 -1.65 7.22
N ASP A 233 -2.89 -2.47 6.30
CA ASP A 233 -2.43 -2.06 4.97
C ASP A 233 -2.84 -3.08 3.89
N TYR A 234 -2.37 -2.90 2.65
CA TYR A 234 -2.67 -3.85 1.58
C TYR A 234 -2.10 -5.25 1.81
N TYR A 235 -1.04 -5.39 2.60
CA TYR A 235 -0.49 -6.69 2.91
C TYR A 235 -1.51 -7.49 3.70
N SER A 236 -1.99 -6.98 4.84
CA SER A 236 -3.01 -7.69 5.62
C SER A 236 -4.38 -7.69 4.92
N GLY A 237 -4.80 -6.55 4.38
CA GLY A 237 -6.14 -6.34 3.84
C GLY A 237 -6.38 -6.91 2.44
N SER A 238 -5.36 -7.04 1.59
CA SER A 238 -5.55 -7.48 0.20
C SER A 238 -4.87 -8.80 -0.12
N PHE A 239 -3.54 -8.88 0.00
CA PHE A 239 -2.77 -9.96 -0.65
C PHE A 239 -2.04 -10.91 0.30
N ALA A 240 -2.26 -10.83 1.62
CA ALA A 240 -1.83 -11.86 2.56
C ALA A 240 -3.01 -12.42 3.37
N LEU A 241 -3.45 -11.78 4.47
CA LEU A 241 -4.43 -12.41 5.37
C LEU A 241 -5.80 -12.63 4.71
N GLN A 242 -6.36 -11.60 4.08
CA GLN A 242 -7.65 -11.71 3.37
C GLN A 242 -7.56 -12.68 2.19
N PHE A 243 -6.46 -12.63 1.43
CA PHE A 243 -6.20 -13.56 0.33
C PHE A 243 -6.23 -15.02 0.81
N SER A 244 -5.46 -15.36 1.84
CA SER A 244 -5.38 -16.72 2.36
C SER A 244 -6.68 -17.15 3.06
N GLN A 245 -7.43 -16.24 3.69
CA GLN A 245 -8.80 -16.52 4.21
C GLN A 245 -9.77 -16.95 3.11
N MET A 246 -9.74 -16.28 1.95
CA MET A 246 -10.60 -16.63 0.81
C MET A 246 -10.18 -17.96 0.19
N LEU A 247 -8.88 -18.21 0.01
CA LEU A 247 -8.39 -19.51 -0.46
C LEU A 247 -8.75 -20.65 0.50
N TYR A 248 -8.56 -20.46 1.81
CA TYR A 248 -9.00 -21.43 2.82
C TYR A 248 -10.51 -21.69 2.70
N SER A 249 -11.31 -20.63 2.54
CA SER A 249 -12.76 -20.76 2.36
C SER A 249 -13.16 -21.52 1.11
N LYS A 250 -12.32 -21.53 0.06
CA LYS A 250 -12.53 -22.33 -1.16
C LYS A 250 -12.16 -23.79 -0.93
N PHE A 251 -11.02 -24.07 -0.32
CA PHE A 251 -10.44 -25.41 -0.25
C PHE A 251 -10.85 -26.23 0.98
N ALA A 252 -11.25 -25.58 2.07
CA ALA A 252 -11.56 -26.21 3.35
C ALA A 252 -13.07 -26.20 3.70
N SER A 253 -13.95 -25.80 2.79
CA SER A 253 -15.38 -25.65 3.11
C SER A 253 -16.08 -26.94 3.54
N ASP A 254 -15.56 -28.10 3.12
CA ASP A 254 -16.03 -29.42 3.54
C ASP A 254 -15.48 -29.86 4.90
N LEU A 255 -14.33 -29.33 5.31
CA LEU A 255 -13.67 -29.65 6.59
C LEU A 255 -14.08 -28.69 7.71
N ASP A 256 -14.29 -27.41 7.38
CA ASP A 256 -14.50 -26.32 8.35
C ASP A 256 -15.56 -25.30 7.87
N PRO A 257 -16.80 -25.75 7.63
CA PRO A 257 -17.83 -24.91 7.01
C PRO A 257 -18.16 -23.65 7.83
N SER A 258 -18.14 -23.75 9.17
CA SER A 258 -18.49 -22.64 10.07
C SER A 258 -17.48 -21.50 9.98
N ARG A 259 -16.18 -21.79 10.04
CA ARG A 259 -15.14 -20.75 9.94
C ARG A 259 -15.05 -20.19 8.52
N CYS A 260 -15.21 -21.05 7.50
CA CYS A 260 -15.28 -20.61 6.11
C CYS A 260 -16.42 -19.58 5.91
N ALA A 261 -17.59 -19.80 6.50
CA ALA A 261 -18.70 -18.83 6.43
C ALA A 261 -18.33 -17.47 7.04
N ILE A 262 -17.63 -17.46 8.18
CA ILE A 262 -17.13 -16.24 8.83
C ILE A 262 -16.14 -15.50 7.91
N PHE A 263 -15.17 -16.20 7.33
CA PHE A 263 -14.17 -15.59 6.46
C PHE A 263 -14.78 -15.03 5.18
N ARG A 264 -15.76 -15.71 4.57
CA ARG A 264 -16.51 -15.20 3.42
C ARG A 264 -17.27 -13.91 3.76
N GLU A 265 -17.91 -13.86 4.93
CA GLU A 265 -18.60 -12.65 5.38
C GLU A 265 -17.63 -11.49 5.63
N ARG A 266 -16.47 -11.75 6.26
CA ARG A 266 -15.41 -10.74 6.43
C ARG A 266 -14.92 -10.18 5.09
N ALA A 267 -14.73 -11.04 4.07
CA ALA A 267 -14.34 -10.59 2.74
C ALA A 267 -15.41 -9.67 2.11
N ARG A 268 -16.70 -10.01 2.24
CA ARG A 268 -17.80 -9.15 1.76
C ARG A 268 -17.84 -7.79 2.48
N GLN A 269 -17.66 -7.78 3.80
CA GLN A 269 -17.60 -6.54 4.58
C GLN A 269 -16.43 -5.65 4.14
N PHE A 270 -15.26 -6.24 3.91
CA PHE A 270 -14.08 -5.53 3.44
C PHE A 270 -14.30 -4.89 2.06
N ALA A 271 -14.92 -5.63 1.12
CA ALA A 271 -15.21 -5.16 -0.24
C ALA A 271 -16.01 -3.84 -0.28
N ARG A 272 -16.92 -3.62 0.69
CA ARG A 272 -17.79 -2.43 0.75
C ARG A 272 -17.03 -1.10 0.81
N LYS A 273 -15.81 -1.11 1.35
CA LYS A 273 -14.98 0.10 1.48
C LYS A 273 -13.64 0.00 0.76
N PHE A 274 -13.12 -1.20 0.50
CA PHE A 274 -11.80 -1.37 -0.13
C PHE A 274 -11.69 -0.74 -1.52
N TRP A 275 -12.79 -0.67 -2.28
CA TRP A 275 -12.80 -0.02 -3.60
C TRP A 275 -12.35 1.45 -3.54
N THR A 276 -12.56 2.14 -2.41
CA THR A 276 -12.19 3.55 -2.24
C THR A 276 -10.69 3.79 -2.36
N TYR A 277 -9.86 2.77 -2.15
CA TYR A 277 -8.39 2.87 -2.21
C TYR A 277 -7.83 2.95 -3.64
N PHE A 278 -8.69 2.82 -4.65
CA PHE A 278 -8.35 2.90 -6.07
C PHE A 278 -9.05 4.10 -6.72
N ASP A 279 -8.35 4.81 -7.61
CA ASP A 279 -8.99 5.87 -8.42
C ASP A 279 -9.79 5.30 -9.59
N GLU A 280 -10.49 6.19 -10.31
CA GLU A 280 -11.29 5.86 -11.49
C GLU A 280 -10.50 5.23 -12.64
N ASP A 281 -9.18 5.36 -12.67
CA ASP A 281 -8.29 4.77 -13.68
C ASP A 281 -7.69 3.44 -13.19
N GLY A 282 -7.81 3.11 -11.90
CA GLY A 282 -7.28 1.91 -11.26
C GLY A 282 -5.98 2.11 -10.48
N ALA A 283 -5.51 3.35 -10.30
CA ALA A 283 -4.33 3.63 -9.48
C ALA A 283 -4.67 3.42 -8.00
N SER A 284 -3.89 2.60 -7.31
CA SER A 284 -3.99 2.47 -5.85
C SER A 284 -3.28 3.61 -5.14
N ILE A 285 -3.72 3.97 -3.93
CA ILE A 285 -2.94 4.85 -3.05
C ILE A 285 -1.82 4.03 -2.42
N PRO A 286 -0.52 4.24 -2.72
CA PRO A 286 0.55 3.49 -2.07
C PRO A 286 0.70 3.90 -0.61
N PHE A 287 0.60 2.93 0.31
CA PHE A 287 0.90 3.10 1.75
C PHE A 287 1.18 1.73 2.38
N GLY A 288 1.92 1.70 3.49
CA GLY A 288 2.30 0.47 4.18
C GLY A 288 3.52 -0.23 3.58
N ARG A 289 3.70 -1.51 3.94
CA ARG A 289 4.86 -2.33 3.53
C ARG A 289 4.64 -3.07 2.22
N SER A 290 5.71 -3.68 1.70
CA SER A 290 5.69 -4.61 0.57
C SER A 290 5.11 -4.03 -0.72
N LEU A 291 5.26 -2.72 -0.90
CA LEU A 291 4.79 -2.02 -2.11
C LEU A 291 5.56 -2.45 -3.37
N CYS A 292 6.72 -3.09 -3.20
CA CYS A 292 7.49 -3.68 -4.29
C CYS A 292 6.76 -4.81 -5.04
N TYR A 293 5.64 -5.31 -4.48
CA TYR A 293 4.76 -6.31 -5.10
C TYR A 293 3.71 -5.68 -6.04
N LYS A 294 3.73 -4.34 -6.21
CA LYS A 294 3.07 -3.62 -7.31
C LYS A 294 1.57 -3.93 -7.40
N PHE A 295 1.16 -4.66 -8.44
CA PHE A 295 -0.22 -4.99 -8.71
C PHE A 295 -0.82 -6.04 -7.77
N ALA A 296 -0.05 -6.61 -6.82
CA ALA A 296 -0.57 -7.45 -5.75
C ALA A 296 -1.69 -6.77 -4.95
N MET A 297 -1.77 -5.44 -4.92
CA MET A 297 -2.85 -4.70 -4.27
C MET A 297 -4.24 -5.08 -4.79
N GLY A 298 -4.35 -5.52 -6.06
CA GLY A 298 -5.58 -6.07 -6.63
C GLY A 298 -5.87 -7.55 -6.26
N GLY A 299 -4.99 -8.19 -5.50
CA GLY A 299 -5.04 -9.62 -5.17
C GLY A 299 -6.32 -10.02 -4.44
N PHE A 300 -6.89 -9.11 -3.63
CA PHE A 300 -8.21 -9.28 -3.02
C PHE A 300 -9.27 -9.63 -4.06
N TYR A 301 -9.43 -8.82 -5.12
CA TYR A 301 -10.47 -9.04 -6.13
C TYR A 301 -10.26 -10.32 -6.92
N ALA A 302 -9.00 -10.67 -7.21
CA ALA A 302 -8.67 -11.93 -7.86
C ALA A 302 -9.04 -13.15 -7.00
N ALA A 303 -8.68 -13.14 -5.71
CA ALA A 303 -9.06 -14.21 -4.78
C ALA A 303 -10.56 -14.24 -4.49
N PHE A 304 -11.23 -13.09 -4.47
CA PHE A 304 -12.68 -12.98 -4.26
C PHE A 304 -13.45 -13.67 -5.39
N ALA A 305 -13.08 -13.38 -6.64
CA ALA A 305 -13.64 -14.06 -7.82
C ALA A 305 -13.28 -15.55 -7.84
N TYR A 306 -11.99 -15.88 -7.68
CA TYR A 306 -11.51 -17.27 -7.71
C TYR A 306 -12.18 -18.16 -6.65
N SER A 307 -12.51 -17.59 -5.49
CA SER A 307 -13.16 -18.30 -4.38
C SER A 307 -14.69 -18.36 -4.50
N GLY A 308 -15.27 -17.87 -5.60
CA GLY A 308 -16.71 -17.93 -5.88
C GLY A 308 -17.55 -17.07 -4.94
N LEU A 309 -17.03 -15.92 -4.51
CA LEU A 309 -17.70 -15.06 -3.53
C LEU A 309 -18.59 -13.98 -4.14
N CYS A 310 -18.58 -13.85 -5.47
CA CYS A 310 -19.36 -12.86 -6.18
C CYS A 310 -20.86 -13.06 -5.99
N ASP A 311 -21.59 -11.96 -5.82
CA ASP A 311 -23.04 -11.92 -5.64
C ASP A 311 -23.63 -10.76 -6.45
N ASP A 312 -24.34 -11.08 -7.53
CA ASP A 312 -24.90 -10.07 -8.45
C ASP A 312 -26.06 -9.25 -7.83
N SER A 313 -26.51 -9.61 -6.63
CA SER A 313 -27.46 -8.79 -5.87
C SER A 313 -26.81 -7.65 -5.08
N ASP A 314 -25.48 -7.65 -4.94
CA ASP A 314 -24.72 -6.65 -4.17
C ASP A 314 -23.82 -5.80 -5.09
N GLU A 315 -23.87 -4.48 -4.91
CA GLU A 315 -23.24 -3.52 -5.82
C GLU A 315 -21.70 -3.57 -5.83
N PHE A 316 -21.05 -4.00 -4.75
CA PHE A 316 -19.57 -4.06 -4.65
C PHE A 316 -19.01 -5.45 -4.87
N THR A 317 -19.86 -6.47 -4.73
CA THR A 317 -19.46 -7.88 -4.82
C THR A 317 -20.05 -8.61 -6.02
N SER A 318 -20.85 -7.95 -6.87
CA SER A 318 -21.25 -8.50 -8.17
C SER A 318 -20.05 -8.86 -9.05
N HIS A 319 -20.22 -9.84 -9.95
CA HIS A 319 -19.17 -10.26 -10.87
C HIS A 319 -18.62 -9.08 -11.67
N GLY A 320 -19.51 -8.23 -12.18
CA GLY A 320 -19.13 -7.06 -12.97
C GLY A 320 -18.37 -5.99 -12.17
N ALA A 321 -18.69 -5.80 -10.89
CA ALA A 321 -17.97 -4.88 -10.01
C ALA A 321 -16.57 -5.40 -9.65
N VAL A 322 -16.47 -6.67 -9.23
CA VAL A 322 -15.19 -7.31 -8.89
C VAL A 322 -14.26 -7.36 -10.12
N LYS A 323 -14.80 -7.71 -11.29
CA LYS A 323 -14.08 -7.65 -12.58
C LYS A 323 -13.62 -6.24 -12.90
N GLY A 324 -14.51 -5.25 -12.74
CA GLY A 324 -14.23 -3.84 -12.99
C GLY A 324 -13.15 -3.24 -12.10
N MET A 325 -13.03 -3.68 -10.85
CA MET A 325 -11.93 -3.26 -9.98
C MET A 325 -10.61 -3.92 -10.37
N LEU A 326 -10.61 -5.24 -10.59
CA LEU A 326 -9.40 -6.00 -10.90
C LEU A 326 -8.78 -5.60 -12.24
N LEU A 327 -9.55 -5.65 -13.32
CA LEU A 327 -9.03 -5.43 -14.68
C LEU A 327 -8.58 -3.98 -14.87
N ARG A 328 -9.28 -3.02 -14.25
CA ARG A 328 -8.88 -1.61 -14.25
C ARG A 328 -7.56 -1.38 -13.54
N HIS A 329 -7.34 -2.01 -12.38
CA HIS A 329 -6.05 -1.94 -11.69
C HIS A 329 -4.91 -2.51 -12.55
N LEU A 330 -5.14 -3.65 -13.21
CA LEU A 330 -4.15 -4.26 -14.11
C LEU A 330 -3.84 -3.36 -15.32
N ARG A 331 -4.86 -2.76 -15.95
CA ARG A 331 -4.67 -1.78 -17.03
C ARG A 331 -3.87 -0.56 -16.60
N TRP A 332 -4.10 -0.07 -15.37
CA TRP A 332 -3.33 1.04 -14.84
C TRP A 332 -1.83 0.67 -14.74
N TRP A 333 -1.51 -0.51 -14.21
CA TRP A 333 -0.13 -0.98 -14.14
C TRP A 333 0.49 -1.21 -15.51
N ALA A 334 -0.26 -1.77 -16.46
CA ALA A 334 0.19 -1.94 -17.84
C ALA A 334 0.58 -0.58 -18.48
N THR A 335 -0.30 0.41 -18.35
CA THR A 335 -0.08 1.77 -18.85
C THR A 335 1.11 2.47 -18.18
N ASN A 336 1.38 2.18 -16.90
CA ASN A 336 2.45 2.80 -16.10
C ASN A 336 3.67 1.88 -15.90
N SER A 337 3.89 0.92 -16.80
CA SER A 337 4.93 -0.11 -16.65
C SER A 337 6.31 0.24 -17.22
N GLU A 338 6.51 1.46 -17.75
CA GLU A 338 7.73 1.85 -18.48
C GLU A 338 9.04 1.58 -17.72
N ASN A 339 9.01 1.62 -16.38
CA ASN A 339 10.19 1.45 -15.54
C ASN A 339 10.03 0.38 -14.45
N ILE A 340 9.04 -0.51 -14.53
CA ILE A 340 8.83 -1.57 -13.51
C ILE A 340 9.57 -2.88 -13.81
N PHE A 341 10.19 -2.97 -14.99
CA PHE A 341 10.97 -4.11 -15.45
C PHE A 341 12.47 -3.78 -15.54
N TRP A 342 13.31 -4.79 -15.35
CA TRP A 342 14.71 -4.80 -15.76
C TRP A 342 14.82 -4.93 -17.30
N PRO A 343 16.00 -4.73 -17.91
CA PRO A 343 16.14 -4.76 -19.37
C PRO A 343 15.83 -6.12 -19.99
N ASP A 344 15.90 -7.20 -19.18
CA ASP A 344 15.54 -8.57 -19.55
C ASP A 344 14.04 -8.87 -19.44
N GLY A 345 13.23 -7.92 -18.97
CA GLY A 345 11.79 -8.06 -18.78
C GLY A 345 11.36 -8.59 -17.40
N THR A 346 12.30 -8.91 -16.51
CA THR A 346 11.98 -9.35 -15.14
C THR A 346 11.54 -8.18 -14.25
N LEU A 347 10.71 -8.43 -13.24
CA LEU A 347 10.25 -7.37 -12.33
C LEU A 347 11.39 -6.85 -11.44
N ASN A 348 11.46 -5.52 -11.24
CA ASN A 348 12.47 -4.91 -10.37
C ASN A 348 11.98 -4.67 -8.93
N ILE A 349 12.92 -4.45 -8.00
CA ILE A 349 12.61 -3.97 -6.64
C ILE A 349 12.37 -2.46 -6.69
N GLY A 350 11.12 -2.06 -6.44
CA GLY A 350 10.67 -0.67 -6.56
C GLY A 350 9.15 -0.60 -6.77
N TYR A 351 8.62 0.62 -6.92
CA TYR A 351 7.19 0.84 -7.18
C TYR A 351 6.93 1.11 -8.66
N LEU A 352 7.07 2.36 -9.14
CA LEU A 352 7.01 2.70 -10.58
C LEU A 352 8.36 2.75 -11.29
N TYR A 353 9.45 2.66 -10.52
CA TYR A 353 10.82 2.54 -11.01
C TYR A 353 11.68 1.81 -9.97
N PRO A 354 12.89 1.31 -10.31
CA PRO A 354 13.75 0.64 -9.35
C PRO A 354 14.14 1.58 -8.20
N ASN A 355 13.83 1.20 -6.96
CA ASN A 355 14.10 2.02 -5.79
C ASN A 355 14.41 1.18 -4.55
N MET A 356 15.71 1.04 -4.24
CA MET A 356 16.18 0.31 -3.05
C MET A 356 15.94 1.07 -1.73
N TYR A 357 15.53 2.34 -1.74
CA TYR A 357 15.12 3.03 -0.52
C TYR A 357 13.74 2.58 -0.02
N LEU A 358 12.91 2.05 -0.92
CA LEU A 358 11.62 1.44 -0.58
C LEU A 358 11.76 0.02 -0.01
N SER A 359 12.82 -0.71 -0.40
CA SER A 359 12.92 -2.15 -0.14
C SER A 359 12.90 -2.50 1.34
N GLU A 360 12.44 -3.71 1.63
CA GLU A 360 12.57 -4.36 2.93
C GLU A 360 13.77 -5.33 2.97
N ASP A 361 14.19 -5.70 4.18
CA ASP A 361 15.31 -6.64 4.42
C ASP A 361 15.03 -8.08 3.97
N TYR A 362 13.76 -8.40 3.70
CA TYR A 362 13.33 -9.67 3.12
C TYR A 362 13.13 -9.62 1.59
N ASN A 363 13.42 -8.50 0.91
CA ASN A 363 13.26 -8.43 -0.54
C ASN A 363 14.49 -9.00 -1.27
N SER A 364 14.34 -10.19 -1.84
CA SER A 364 15.26 -10.73 -2.86
C SER A 364 14.92 -10.16 -4.26
N PRO A 365 15.78 -10.34 -5.28
CA PRO A 365 15.42 -10.07 -6.67
C PRO A 365 14.15 -10.78 -7.14
N GLN A 366 13.87 -11.97 -6.61
CA GLN A 366 12.71 -12.78 -6.94
C GLN A 366 11.44 -12.25 -6.28
N SER A 367 11.60 -11.42 -5.25
CA SER A 367 10.49 -11.06 -4.40
C SER A 367 9.31 -10.33 -5.06
N PRO A 368 9.50 -9.45 -6.06
CA PRO A 368 8.42 -8.75 -6.76
C PRO A 368 7.36 -9.65 -7.40
N TYR A 369 7.64 -10.95 -7.62
CA TYR A 369 6.68 -11.88 -8.23
C TYR A 369 5.49 -12.26 -7.35
N TRP A 370 5.41 -11.79 -6.10
CA TRP A 370 4.13 -11.76 -5.36
C TRP A 370 3.02 -10.99 -6.11
N ALA A 371 3.39 -10.09 -7.02
CA ALA A 371 2.47 -9.37 -7.90
C ALA A 371 1.48 -10.33 -8.63
N LEU A 372 1.92 -11.55 -8.93
CA LEU A 372 1.14 -12.56 -9.65
C LEU A 372 -0.14 -13.01 -8.92
N LYS A 373 -0.29 -12.74 -7.63
CA LYS A 373 -1.54 -12.98 -6.88
C LYS A 373 -2.78 -12.38 -7.54
N SER A 374 -2.64 -11.24 -8.22
CA SER A 374 -3.76 -10.57 -8.89
C SER A 374 -4.17 -11.22 -10.21
N LEU A 375 -3.47 -12.27 -10.64
CA LEU A 375 -3.72 -12.97 -11.90
C LEU A 375 -4.29 -14.38 -11.69
N ILE A 376 -4.51 -14.83 -10.45
CA ILE A 376 -5.05 -16.19 -10.19
C ILE A 376 -6.44 -16.43 -10.78
N VAL A 377 -7.16 -15.35 -11.16
CA VAL A 377 -8.48 -15.40 -11.80
C VAL A 377 -8.45 -16.12 -13.16
N VAL A 378 -7.27 -16.29 -13.78
CA VAL A 378 -7.12 -17.10 -15.01
C VAL A 378 -7.46 -18.58 -14.81
N ALA A 379 -7.52 -19.05 -13.56
CA ALA A 379 -7.97 -20.41 -13.24
C ALA A 379 -9.48 -20.64 -13.45
N LEU A 380 -10.27 -19.57 -13.62
CA LEU A 380 -11.70 -19.67 -13.91
C LEU A 380 -11.89 -20.06 -15.40
N SER A 381 -12.78 -21.00 -15.67
CA SER A 381 -13.11 -21.45 -17.03
C SER A 381 -13.66 -20.30 -17.89
N GLU A 382 -13.60 -20.41 -19.22
CA GLU A 382 -14.01 -19.32 -20.11
C GLU A 382 -15.50 -18.95 -19.94
N ASP A 383 -16.33 -19.94 -19.62
CA ASP A 383 -17.76 -19.79 -19.36
C ASP A 383 -18.10 -19.35 -17.93
N ASP A 384 -17.11 -19.14 -17.06
CA ASP A 384 -17.35 -18.66 -15.70
C ASP A 384 -18.05 -17.29 -15.71
N GLN A 385 -19.00 -17.10 -14.78
CA GLN A 385 -19.81 -15.88 -14.70
C GLN A 385 -18.96 -14.61 -14.53
N PHE A 386 -17.76 -14.71 -13.96
CA PHE A 386 -16.80 -13.61 -13.93
C PHE A 386 -16.40 -13.15 -15.34
N TRP A 387 -16.10 -14.08 -16.24
CA TRP A 387 -15.67 -13.76 -17.60
C TRP A 387 -16.82 -13.35 -18.50
N SER A 388 -18.00 -13.96 -18.34
CA SER A 388 -19.19 -13.58 -19.12
C SER A 388 -19.85 -12.28 -18.65
N ALA A 389 -19.66 -11.89 -17.37
CA ALA A 389 -20.23 -10.66 -16.83
C ALA A 389 -19.65 -9.41 -17.53
N LYS A 390 -20.53 -8.43 -17.76
CA LYS A 390 -20.13 -7.10 -18.22
C LYS A 390 -19.31 -6.41 -17.12
N GLU A 391 -18.15 -5.88 -17.49
CA GLU A 391 -17.36 -5.04 -16.61
C GLU A 391 -18.16 -3.79 -16.19
N LEU A 392 -18.31 -3.56 -14.89
CA LEU A 392 -18.96 -2.36 -14.35
C LEU A 392 -17.93 -1.24 -14.15
N CYS A 393 -18.42 0.00 -14.24
CA CYS A 393 -17.60 1.19 -14.03
C CYS A 393 -17.16 1.30 -12.57
N HIS A 394 -16.08 2.04 -12.33
CA HIS A 394 -15.64 2.35 -10.97
C HIS A 394 -16.78 3.08 -10.20
N PRO A 395 -16.98 2.83 -8.90
CA PRO A 395 -18.05 3.48 -8.14
C PRO A 395 -17.99 5.01 -8.09
N LEU A 396 -16.83 5.63 -8.37
CA LEU A 396 -16.67 7.08 -8.47
C LEU A 396 -17.17 7.68 -9.81
N SER A 397 -17.33 6.85 -10.86
CA SER A 397 -17.72 7.29 -12.20
C SER A 397 -19.14 7.89 -12.23
N ARG A 398 -19.22 9.23 -12.18
CA ARG A 398 -20.47 9.97 -11.93
C ARG A 398 -21.53 9.89 -13.02
N ASP A 399 -21.13 9.76 -14.28
CA ASP A 399 -22.09 9.78 -15.40
C ASP A 399 -22.98 8.52 -15.45
N LYS A 400 -22.74 7.53 -14.58
CA LYS A 400 -23.36 6.20 -14.64
C LYS A 400 -23.86 5.65 -13.30
N SER A 401 -23.75 6.40 -12.20
CA SER A 401 -24.25 5.99 -10.88
C SER A 401 -25.31 6.98 -10.37
N PRO A 402 -26.61 6.63 -10.38
CA PRO A 402 -27.69 7.56 -10.06
C PRO A 402 -27.88 7.85 -8.55
N VAL A 403 -27.02 7.32 -7.65
CA VAL A 403 -27.36 7.19 -6.22
C VAL A 403 -26.40 7.93 -5.26
N ARG A 404 -25.25 8.43 -5.72
CA ARG A 404 -24.21 8.97 -4.80
C ARG A 404 -24.03 10.49 -4.89
N SER A 405 -24.16 11.17 -3.76
CA SER A 405 -23.76 12.58 -3.60
C SER A 405 -22.23 12.68 -3.52
N ALA A 406 -21.67 13.79 -4.01
CA ALA A 406 -20.22 14.05 -3.97
C ALA A 406 -19.61 14.08 -2.54
N GLU A 407 -20.46 14.23 -1.52
CA GLU A 407 -20.09 14.21 -0.11
C GLU A 407 -19.84 12.78 0.41
N ASN A 408 -20.43 11.77 -0.23
CA ASN A 408 -20.24 10.36 0.12
C ASN A 408 -18.89 9.78 -0.35
N ASP A 409 -18.12 10.55 -1.13
CA ASP A 409 -16.82 10.12 -1.67
C ASP A 409 -15.65 10.41 -0.71
N VAL A 410 -15.89 11.10 0.41
CA VAL A 410 -14.94 11.21 1.53
C VAL A 410 -15.37 10.24 2.63
N MET A 411 -14.60 9.18 2.83
CA MET A 411 -15.04 8.03 3.64
C MET A 411 -14.08 7.72 4.80
N ALA A 412 -14.63 7.64 6.01
CA ALA A 412 -13.91 7.13 7.17
C ALA A 412 -13.79 5.60 7.12
N ILE A 413 -12.54 5.14 7.18
CA ILE A 413 -12.16 3.74 7.34
C ILE A 413 -11.70 3.59 8.80
N GLU A 414 -12.67 3.56 9.71
CA GLU A 414 -12.40 3.53 11.15
C GLU A 414 -11.48 2.39 11.58
N PRO A 415 -11.64 1.14 11.09
CA PRO A 415 -10.73 0.06 11.47
C PRO A 415 -9.27 0.41 11.13
N ALA A 416 -9.02 0.94 9.92
CA ALA A 416 -7.68 1.33 9.47
C ALA A 416 -7.22 2.70 9.99
N ARG A 417 -8.04 3.43 10.76
CA ARG A 417 -7.76 4.81 11.23
C ARG A 417 -7.39 5.78 10.09
N GLN A 418 -8.17 5.71 9.01
CA GLN A 418 -7.95 6.49 7.79
C GLN A 418 -9.22 7.21 7.34
N ILE A 419 -9.06 8.29 6.57
CA ILE A 419 -10.13 8.91 5.78
C ILE A 419 -9.68 8.92 4.33
N VAL A 420 -10.36 8.17 3.47
CA VAL A 420 -10.09 8.17 2.03
C VAL A 420 -10.83 9.35 1.40
N CYS A 421 -10.11 10.15 0.62
CA CYS A 421 -10.57 11.42 0.07
C CYS A 421 -10.70 11.32 -1.46
N ASN A 422 -11.94 11.14 -1.93
CA ASN A 422 -12.31 11.14 -3.36
C ASN A 422 -13.34 12.24 -3.69
N HIS A 423 -13.25 13.39 -3.00
CA HIS A 423 -14.30 14.40 -3.03
C HIS A 423 -14.70 14.79 -4.45
N GLY A 424 -16.00 14.81 -4.74
CA GLY A 424 -16.41 14.81 -6.14
C GLY A 424 -15.98 16.05 -6.95
N LYS A 425 -15.97 17.23 -6.35
CA LYS A 425 -15.49 18.45 -7.05
C LYS A 425 -13.96 18.57 -7.09
N GLY A 426 -13.26 17.66 -6.42
CA GLY A 426 -11.81 17.66 -6.29
C GLY A 426 -11.13 16.96 -7.46
N LYS A 427 -9.85 17.23 -7.63
CA LYS A 427 -9.00 16.64 -8.68
C LYS A 427 -7.87 15.81 -8.12
N HIS A 428 -8.02 15.31 -6.90
CA HIS A 428 -6.99 14.52 -6.22
C HIS A 428 -7.61 13.37 -5.44
N HIS A 429 -7.08 12.17 -5.68
CA HIS A 429 -7.40 10.97 -4.91
C HIS A 429 -6.25 10.63 -3.96
N PHE A 430 -6.55 10.66 -2.67
CA PHE A 430 -5.59 10.44 -1.59
C PHE A 430 -6.28 9.92 -0.34
N LEU A 431 -5.52 9.54 0.67
CA LEU A 431 -6.06 9.25 2.00
C LEU A 431 -5.32 10.05 3.06
N LEU A 432 -6.03 10.39 4.13
CA LEU A 432 -5.48 10.87 5.39
C LEU A 432 -5.27 9.68 6.33
N SER A 433 -4.17 9.66 7.08
CA SER A 433 -3.82 8.58 8.00
C SER A 433 -3.37 9.10 9.36
N SER A 434 -3.93 8.54 10.43
CA SER A 434 -3.55 8.89 11.80
C SER A 434 -3.54 7.69 12.72
N GLY A 435 -2.54 7.56 13.60
CA GLY A 435 -2.47 6.50 14.60
C GLY A 435 -1.85 5.17 14.16
N GLN A 436 -1.66 4.94 12.86
CA GLN A 436 -0.96 3.75 12.38
C GLN A 436 0.55 3.86 12.59
N PHE A 437 1.17 2.76 13.03
CA PHE A 437 2.61 2.63 13.12
C PHE A 437 3.02 1.15 13.15
N CYS A 438 4.28 0.90 12.83
CA CYS A 438 4.86 -0.41 12.90
C CYS A 438 6.14 -0.35 13.75
N VAL A 439 6.37 -1.40 14.55
CA VAL A 439 7.47 -1.48 15.52
C VAL A 439 8.60 -2.41 15.10
N TRP A 440 8.38 -3.31 14.13
CA TRP A 440 9.46 -4.12 13.60
C TRP A 440 10.43 -3.27 12.77
N PRO A 441 11.74 -3.55 12.81
CA PRO A 441 12.77 -2.74 12.18
C PRO A 441 12.75 -2.92 10.66
N MET A 442 11.89 -2.16 9.98
CA MET A 442 11.82 -2.10 8.52
C MET A 442 12.35 -0.75 8.02
N LYS A 443 12.94 -0.76 6.82
CA LYS A 443 13.37 0.48 6.18
C LYS A 443 12.18 1.42 5.96
N ALA A 444 12.38 2.68 6.31
CA ALA A 444 11.41 3.76 6.10
C ALA A 444 10.05 3.55 6.79
N THR A 445 9.99 2.85 7.93
CA THR A 445 8.73 2.56 8.65
C THR A 445 7.90 3.81 8.93
N GLN A 446 8.53 4.92 9.33
CA GLN A 446 7.84 6.20 9.54
C GLN A 446 7.14 6.67 8.26
N ALA A 447 7.84 6.65 7.12
CA ALA A 447 7.27 7.06 5.85
C ALA A 447 6.15 6.13 5.36
N LYS A 448 6.23 4.84 5.66
CA LYS A 448 5.26 3.83 5.22
C LYS A 448 3.94 3.84 6.00
N TYR A 449 3.97 4.18 7.29
CA TYR A 449 2.78 4.14 8.15
C TYR A 449 2.37 5.48 8.78
N ALA A 450 3.32 6.39 8.99
CA ALA A 450 3.11 7.55 9.85
C ALA A 450 3.01 8.90 9.11
N LYS A 451 2.94 8.94 7.77
CA LYS A 451 2.57 10.19 7.05
C LYS A 451 1.13 10.57 7.33
N PHE A 452 0.83 11.87 7.28
CA PHE A 452 -0.51 12.42 7.43
C PHE A 452 -1.38 12.19 6.20
N ALA A 453 -0.78 12.05 5.02
CA ALA A 453 -1.48 11.77 3.78
C ALA A 453 -0.64 10.92 2.82
N TYR A 454 -1.32 10.14 1.97
CA TYR A 454 -0.75 9.34 0.89
C TYR A 454 -1.54 9.53 -0.40
N SER A 455 -0.87 9.66 -1.54
CA SER A 455 -1.53 10.01 -2.82
C SER A 455 -1.40 8.92 -3.88
N SER A 456 -2.50 8.60 -4.58
CA SER A 456 -2.48 7.71 -5.76
C SER A 456 -1.83 8.33 -7.00
N ALA A 457 -1.63 9.65 -7.02
CA ALA A 457 -1.03 10.38 -8.14
C ALA A 457 0.43 10.76 -7.87
N PHE A 458 0.73 11.16 -6.64
CA PHE A 458 2.04 11.67 -6.24
C PHE A 458 2.87 10.66 -5.43
N GLY A 459 2.24 9.57 -4.98
CA GLY A 459 2.88 8.59 -4.11
C GLY A 459 3.23 9.19 -2.75
N PHE A 460 4.36 8.75 -2.21
CA PHE A 460 4.98 9.35 -1.03
C PHE A 460 6.50 9.21 -1.11
N SER A 461 7.22 9.92 -0.24
CA SER A 461 8.68 9.89 -0.18
C SER A 461 9.21 9.06 0.99
N VAL A 462 10.23 8.25 0.73
CA VAL A 462 11.02 7.49 1.70
C VAL A 462 12.38 8.16 1.91
N PRO A 463 12.93 8.13 3.15
CA PRO A 463 14.20 8.75 3.46
C PRO A 463 15.38 8.07 2.77
N THR A 464 16.33 8.87 2.30
CA THR A 464 17.64 8.44 1.75
C THR A 464 18.81 8.67 2.70
N GLY A 465 18.56 9.38 3.81
CA GLY A 465 19.53 9.84 4.81
C GLY A 465 18.82 10.69 5.88
N SER A 466 19.58 11.42 6.68
CA SER A 466 19.08 12.15 7.87
C SER A 466 18.91 13.65 7.69
N LEU A 467 19.45 14.24 6.62
CA LEU A 467 19.25 15.66 6.32
C LEU A 467 17.80 15.92 5.91
N ILE A 468 17.29 17.14 6.08
CA ILE A 468 15.88 17.44 5.76
C ILE A 468 15.49 17.11 4.31
N THR A 469 16.39 17.38 3.34
CA THR A 469 16.19 17.04 1.93
C THR A 469 16.31 15.54 1.64
N GLN A 470 16.98 14.80 2.52
CA GLN A 470 17.11 13.34 2.44
C GLN A 470 15.95 12.63 3.11
N ILE A 471 15.43 13.16 4.21
CA ILE A 471 14.20 12.70 4.87
C ILE A 471 13.02 12.91 3.94
N ALA A 472 13.00 14.06 3.23
CA ALA A 472 11.93 14.46 2.34
C ALA A 472 10.55 14.32 3.03
N PRO A 473 10.25 15.18 4.03
CA PRO A 473 9.10 15.03 4.92
C PRO A 473 7.77 15.39 4.24
N ASP A 474 7.51 14.85 3.05
CA ASP A 474 6.23 15.01 2.39
C ASP A 474 5.11 14.43 3.24
N SER A 475 4.05 15.24 3.38
CA SER A 475 2.91 14.96 4.25
C SER A 475 3.29 14.61 5.69
N MET A 476 4.33 15.25 6.23
CA MET A 476 4.80 15.10 7.60
C MET A 476 5.18 16.45 8.20
N LEU A 477 5.19 16.50 9.54
CA LEU A 477 5.80 17.57 10.33
C LEU A 477 7.12 17.01 10.88
N ALA A 478 8.24 17.57 10.43
CA ALA A 478 9.57 17.30 10.94
C ALA A 478 9.93 18.34 12.00
N LEU A 479 10.45 17.90 13.14
CA LEU A 479 10.86 18.76 14.26
C LEU A 479 12.36 18.57 14.54
N SER A 480 13.04 19.66 14.89
CA SER A 480 14.44 19.66 15.29
C SER A 480 14.62 20.38 16.63
N LYS A 481 15.53 19.84 17.45
CA LYS A 481 15.95 20.42 18.75
C LYS A 481 17.31 21.12 18.67
N ASP A 482 18.00 20.99 17.56
CA ASP A 482 19.41 21.33 17.37
C ASP A 482 19.62 22.18 16.10
N LYS A 483 18.66 23.07 15.83
CA LYS A 483 18.71 24.05 14.72
C LYS A 483 18.88 23.40 13.34
N GLY A 484 18.30 22.21 13.17
CA GLY A 484 18.24 21.48 11.91
C GLY A 484 19.40 20.51 11.64
N GLU A 485 20.26 20.24 12.64
CA GLU A 485 21.29 19.20 12.53
C GLU A 485 20.67 17.80 12.51
N SER A 486 19.63 17.57 13.32
CA SER A 486 18.83 16.35 13.33
C SER A 486 17.33 16.66 13.29
N TRP A 487 16.58 15.71 12.73
CA TRP A 487 15.14 15.85 12.53
C TRP A 487 14.42 14.58 12.97
N ALA A 488 13.29 14.77 13.64
CA ALA A 488 12.37 13.70 14.00
C ALA A 488 11.01 13.94 13.35
N VAL A 489 10.39 12.85 12.89
CA VAL A 489 9.03 12.82 12.34
C VAL A 489 8.17 11.88 13.18
N ARG A 490 6.87 11.87 12.93
CA ARG A 490 5.96 10.91 13.57
C ARG A 490 6.42 9.48 13.32
N TRP A 491 6.50 8.69 14.39
CA TRP A 491 6.67 7.24 14.33
C TRP A 491 5.61 6.55 15.18
N VAL A 492 5.80 6.50 16.51
CA VAL A 492 4.84 5.87 17.43
C VAL A 492 3.79 6.89 17.84
N SER A 493 2.53 6.50 17.65
CA SER A 493 1.35 7.25 18.06
C SER A 493 0.99 6.91 19.50
N THR A 494 0.60 7.92 20.30
CA THR A 494 0.15 7.77 21.69
C THR A 494 -1.37 7.88 21.77
N GLY A 495 -2.00 6.94 22.49
CA GLY A 495 -3.45 6.88 22.62
C GLY A 495 -4.20 6.48 21.33
N GLU A 496 -5.53 6.44 21.40
CA GLU A 496 -6.39 6.14 20.26
C GLU A 496 -6.51 7.32 19.28
N THR A 497 -6.81 7.01 18.02
CA THR A 497 -7.23 8.02 17.04
C THR A 497 -8.69 8.35 17.25
N LYS A 498 -9.00 9.65 17.36
CA LYS A 498 -10.35 10.17 17.57
C LYS A 498 -10.90 10.74 16.27
N PHE A 499 -12.02 10.20 15.81
CA PHE A 499 -12.80 10.82 14.74
C PHE A 499 -13.55 12.03 15.33
N THR A 500 -13.22 13.22 14.85
CA THR A 500 -13.65 14.50 15.44
C THR A 500 -14.58 15.24 14.49
N PRO A 501 -15.81 15.61 14.89
CA PRO A 501 -16.69 16.41 14.06
C PRO A 501 -16.15 17.84 13.92
N VAL A 502 -16.06 18.33 12.69
CA VAL A 502 -15.58 19.67 12.35
C VAL A 502 -16.69 20.43 11.61
N PRO A 503 -17.27 21.48 12.24
CA PRO A 503 -18.25 22.33 11.58
C PRO A 503 -17.62 23.14 10.44
N ILE A 504 -18.37 23.26 9.34
CA ILE A 504 -18.08 24.17 8.23
C ILE A 504 -19.08 25.33 8.31
N ILE A 505 -18.56 26.55 8.38
CA ILE A 505 -19.32 27.79 8.56
C ILE A 505 -19.08 28.68 7.35
N ILE A 506 -20.13 29.06 6.63
CA ILE A 506 -20.04 29.98 5.50
C ILE A 506 -20.85 31.23 5.83
N GLY A 507 -20.19 32.39 5.83
CA GLY A 507 -20.76 33.61 6.41
C GLY A 507 -21.03 33.42 7.91
N GLU A 508 -22.29 33.51 8.32
CA GLU A 508 -22.72 33.32 9.72
C GLU A 508 -23.45 31.98 9.96
N GLN A 509 -23.57 31.13 8.93
CA GLN A 509 -24.38 29.91 9.00
C GLN A 509 -23.51 28.66 8.99
N ARG A 510 -23.84 27.70 9.86
CA ARG A 510 -23.28 26.34 9.81
C ARG A 510 -23.90 25.61 8.62
N GLN A 511 -23.08 25.32 7.62
CA GLN A 511 -23.53 24.65 6.40
C GLN A 511 -23.55 23.14 6.57
N GLN A 512 -22.47 22.56 7.10
CA GLN A 512 -22.31 21.11 7.24
C GLN A 512 -21.30 20.77 8.35
N THR A 513 -21.14 19.48 8.62
CA THR A 513 -20.12 18.96 9.56
C THR A 513 -19.43 17.78 8.90
N ILE A 514 -18.11 17.84 8.81
CA ILE A 514 -17.28 16.76 8.29
C ILE A 514 -16.54 16.06 9.42
N MET A 515 -16.10 14.83 9.19
CA MET A 515 -15.31 14.09 10.16
C MET A 515 -13.82 14.28 9.90
N GLY A 516 -13.10 14.87 10.85
CA GLY A 516 -11.64 14.87 10.91
C GLY A 516 -11.11 13.72 11.77
N MET A 517 -9.79 13.59 11.86
CA MET A 517 -9.10 12.63 12.73
C MET A 517 -8.04 13.31 13.57
N ALA A 518 -8.03 13.07 14.88
CA ALA A 518 -7.03 13.58 15.79
C ALA A 518 -6.27 12.44 16.48
N ASN A 519 -4.96 12.57 16.60
CA ASN A 519 -4.14 11.64 17.37
C ASN A 519 -2.87 12.34 17.91
N ARG A 520 -2.34 11.80 19.01
CA ARG A 520 -1.13 12.31 19.64
C ARG A 520 0.07 11.45 19.29
N TRP A 521 1.25 12.04 19.28
CA TRP A 521 2.49 11.34 19.01
C TRP A 521 3.68 12.08 19.64
N ARG A 522 4.80 11.36 19.78
CA ARG A 522 6.04 11.91 20.32
C ARG A 522 7.15 11.78 19.27
N PRO A 523 7.81 12.89 18.87
CA PRO A 523 8.96 12.86 17.96
C PRO A 523 10.18 12.13 18.54
N TRP A 524 10.39 12.20 19.85
CA TRP A 524 11.51 11.53 20.54
C TRP A 524 11.02 10.70 21.73
N SER A 525 11.71 9.61 22.02
CA SER A 525 11.42 8.73 23.16
C SER A 525 11.64 9.41 24.52
N THR A 526 12.40 10.52 24.57
CA THR A 526 12.59 11.33 25.78
C THR A 526 11.29 11.92 26.32
N GLY A 527 10.26 12.07 25.46
CA GLY A 527 8.98 12.64 25.86
C GLY A 527 8.99 14.14 26.12
N ASP A 528 10.07 14.85 25.75
CA ASP A 528 10.19 16.31 25.92
C ASP A 528 9.12 17.09 25.16
N VAL A 529 8.61 16.51 24.06
CA VAL A 529 7.63 17.13 23.17
C VAL A 529 6.52 16.12 22.89
N GLU A 530 5.27 16.56 23.02
CA GLU A 530 4.10 15.86 22.53
C GLU A 530 3.41 16.71 21.45
N VAL A 531 2.97 16.05 20.38
CA VAL A 531 2.23 16.70 19.30
C VAL A 531 0.86 16.06 19.17
N GLU A 532 -0.20 16.86 19.28
CA GLU A 532 -1.54 16.47 18.84
C GLU A 532 -1.75 16.98 17.42
N THR A 533 -2.08 16.07 16.49
CA THR A 533 -2.36 16.43 15.10
C THR A 533 -3.80 16.12 14.75
N THR A 534 -4.54 17.13 14.31
CA THR A 534 -5.88 17.00 13.72
C THR A 534 -5.79 17.13 12.20
N LEU A 535 -6.29 16.12 11.49
CA LEU A 535 -6.40 16.09 10.02
C LEU A 535 -7.86 16.30 9.63
N ILE A 536 -8.12 17.20 8.69
CA ILE A 536 -9.46 17.57 8.26
C ILE A 536 -9.54 17.38 6.74
N PRO A 537 -10.43 16.52 6.24
CA PRO A 537 -10.50 16.22 4.81
C PRO A 537 -11.09 17.37 3.99
N PRO A 538 -11.01 17.28 2.64
CA PRO A 538 -11.70 18.20 1.74
C PRO A 538 -13.21 18.19 1.90
N CYS A 539 -13.85 19.26 1.43
CA CYS A 539 -15.30 19.41 1.45
C CYS A 539 -15.83 20.15 0.21
N SER A 540 -17.15 20.29 0.09
CA SER A 540 -17.82 20.94 -1.05
C SER A 540 -17.35 22.36 -1.37
N ASN A 541 -16.84 23.10 -0.38
CA ASN A 541 -16.33 24.47 -0.53
C ASN A 541 -14.84 24.49 -0.86
N TRP A 542 -14.07 23.56 -0.30
CA TRP A 542 -12.63 23.45 -0.53
C TRP A 542 -12.26 22.02 -0.95
N PRO A 543 -12.65 21.63 -2.18
CA PRO A 543 -12.57 20.24 -2.61
C PRO A 543 -11.17 19.75 -2.95
N ASP A 544 -10.21 20.66 -3.14
CA ASP A 544 -8.81 20.39 -3.47
C ASP A 544 -7.87 20.70 -2.28
N TRP A 545 -8.44 20.92 -1.10
CA TRP A 545 -7.73 21.29 0.12
C TRP A 545 -8.00 20.32 1.25
N HIS A 546 -6.97 19.95 2.00
CA HIS A 546 -7.13 19.39 3.34
C HIS A 546 -6.37 20.25 4.35
N VAL A 547 -6.81 20.23 5.60
CA VAL A 547 -6.24 21.06 6.67
C VAL A 547 -5.58 20.18 7.72
N ARG A 548 -4.46 20.65 8.26
CA ARG A 548 -3.74 20.03 9.36
C ARG A 548 -3.56 21.05 10.48
N VAL A 549 -3.84 20.62 11.70
CA VAL A 549 -3.65 21.42 12.90
C VAL A 549 -2.76 20.64 13.85
N HIS A 550 -1.59 21.20 14.14
CA HIS A 550 -0.62 20.66 15.09
C HIS A 550 -0.62 21.50 16.36
N ARG A 551 -0.89 20.89 17.50
CA ARG A 551 -0.67 21.47 18.82
C ARG A 551 0.56 20.81 19.42
N ILE A 552 1.63 21.57 19.63
CA ILE A 552 2.92 21.09 20.07
C ILE A 552 3.16 21.61 21.49
N ARG A 553 3.35 20.68 22.43
CA ARG A 553 3.54 20.97 23.84
C ARG A 553 4.93 20.51 24.27
N ALA A 554 5.64 21.36 24.99
CA ALA A 554 6.84 20.95 25.71
C ALA A 554 6.47 20.43 27.09
N ASN A 555 7.20 19.42 27.55
CA ASN A 555 7.16 19.01 28.94
C ASN A 555 7.88 20.07 29.82
N SER A 556 7.37 20.31 31.03
CA SER A 556 7.86 21.36 31.94
C SER A 556 9.33 21.19 32.33
N ASP A 557 9.82 19.95 32.32
CA ASP A 557 11.19 19.60 32.73
C ASP A 557 12.17 19.50 31.55
N SER A 558 11.75 19.92 30.35
CA SER A 558 12.58 19.80 29.13
C SER A 558 13.66 20.88 29.02
N SER A 559 14.79 20.54 28.39
CA SER A 559 15.94 21.44 28.18
C SER A 559 15.93 22.12 26.79
N LEU A 560 14.74 22.37 26.23
CA LEU A 560 14.57 22.86 24.86
C LEU A 560 14.98 24.33 24.75
N THR A 561 15.86 24.64 23.80
CA THR A 561 16.42 25.99 23.64
C THR A 561 16.01 26.69 22.35
N SER A 562 15.64 25.95 21.30
CA SER A 562 15.16 26.49 20.04
C SER A 562 14.06 25.60 19.46
N PHE A 563 13.28 26.17 18.54
CA PHE A 563 12.24 25.44 17.83
C PHE A 563 12.48 25.58 16.32
N ASP A 564 12.66 24.45 15.64
CA ASP A 564 12.67 24.36 14.19
C ASP A 564 11.69 23.28 13.76
N ALA A 565 10.81 23.63 12.82
CA ALA A 565 9.86 22.71 12.24
C ALA A 565 9.78 22.88 10.72
N VAL A 566 9.56 21.80 10.00
CA VAL A 566 9.29 21.80 8.57
C VAL A 566 8.07 20.93 8.31
N GLU A 567 7.02 21.53 7.77
CA GLU A 567 5.84 20.80 7.33
C GLU A 567 5.80 20.69 5.80
N GLY A 568 5.60 19.46 5.30
CA GLY A 568 5.54 19.19 3.86
C GLY A 568 4.14 18.97 3.30
N GLY A 569 3.91 19.49 2.08
CA GLY A 569 2.79 19.14 1.21
C GLY A 569 2.97 17.77 0.55
N PHE A 570 2.61 17.63 -0.73
CA PHE A 570 2.94 16.45 -1.52
C PHE A 570 4.19 16.70 -2.36
N ALA A 571 5.09 15.72 -2.43
CA ALA A 571 6.20 15.79 -3.39
C ALA A 571 5.66 15.56 -4.81
N ILE A 572 6.04 16.41 -5.76
CA ILE A 572 5.54 16.38 -7.15
C ILE A 572 6.70 16.42 -8.15
N ASP A 573 6.49 16.00 -9.40
CA ASP A 573 7.52 16.00 -10.44
C ASP A 573 8.18 17.38 -10.57
N GLY A 574 9.50 17.41 -10.33
CA GLY A 574 10.29 18.63 -10.32
C GLY A 574 10.87 19.00 -11.69
N ARG A 575 10.44 18.32 -12.77
CA ARG A 575 11.03 18.46 -14.11
C ARG A 575 10.06 19.06 -15.11
N GLN A 576 10.56 19.99 -15.92
CA GLN A 576 9.84 20.57 -17.04
C GLN A 576 9.55 19.50 -18.10
N LYS A 577 8.33 19.47 -18.63
CA LYS A 577 7.90 18.48 -19.64
C LYS A 577 8.76 18.56 -20.91
N GLY A 578 9.02 19.77 -21.40
CA GLY A 578 9.64 19.99 -22.72
C GLY A 578 11.12 19.66 -22.79
N ASN A 579 11.90 19.97 -21.75
CA ASN A 579 13.37 19.86 -21.76
C ASN A 579 13.95 19.05 -20.58
N ARG A 580 13.10 18.56 -19.67
CA ARG A 580 13.48 17.80 -18.46
C ARG A 580 14.43 18.52 -17.50
N ARG A 581 14.59 19.84 -17.62
CA ARG A 581 15.31 20.68 -16.65
C ARG A 581 14.48 20.82 -15.38
N ILE A 582 15.12 21.24 -14.29
CA ILE A 582 14.42 21.54 -13.05
C ILE A 582 13.44 22.70 -13.26
N ILE A 583 12.25 22.60 -12.67
CA ILE A 583 11.28 23.70 -12.63
C ILE A 583 11.90 24.88 -11.87
N GLN A 584 11.75 26.10 -12.40
CA GLN A 584 12.34 27.29 -11.82
C GLN A 584 11.58 27.76 -10.58
N LYS A 585 12.32 28.26 -9.59
CA LYS A 585 11.76 28.81 -8.35
C LYS A 585 11.67 30.34 -8.45
N LEU A 586 10.53 30.89 -8.08
CA LEU A 586 10.28 32.32 -7.97
C LEU A 586 9.97 32.68 -6.52
N LYS A 587 10.67 33.69 -5.99
CA LYS A 587 10.49 34.19 -4.62
C LYS A 587 9.80 35.55 -4.63
N GLY A 588 8.85 35.76 -3.73
CA GLY A 588 8.12 37.04 -3.63
C GLY A 588 7.52 37.28 -2.25
N GLN A 589 7.09 38.53 -2.00
CA GLN A 589 6.44 38.88 -0.73
C GLN A 589 4.94 38.55 -0.69
N SER A 590 4.27 38.44 -1.85
CA SER A 590 2.85 38.11 -1.94
C SER A 590 2.56 37.18 -3.10
N GLU A 591 1.54 36.33 -2.93
CA GLU A 591 1.08 35.39 -3.95
C GLU A 591 0.62 36.11 -5.22
N GLN A 592 -0.18 37.17 -5.11
CA GLN A 592 -0.76 37.89 -6.26
C GLN A 592 0.30 38.37 -7.27
N ALA A 593 1.43 38.87 -6.78
CA ALA A 593 2.53 39.31 -7.64
C ALA A 593 3.17 38.14 -8.39
N LEU A 594 3.36 37.00 -7.71
CA LEU A 594 3.94 35.80 -8.29
C LEU A 594 2.98 35.07 -9.24
N THR A 595 1.69 35.00 -8.91
CA THR A 595 0.71 34.33 -9.77
C THR A 595 0.55 35.05 -11.09
N SER A 596 0.64 36.38 -11.10
CA SER A 596 0.61 37.18 -12.33
C SER A 596 1.81 36.89 -13.25
N LEU A 597 2.98 36.61 -12.68
CA LEU A 597 4.18 36.19 -13.42
C LEU A 597 4.08 34.73 -13.90
N ALA A 598 3.50 33.86 -13.07
CA ALA A 598 3.30 32.44 -13.35
C ALA A 598 2.32 32.17 -14.50
N LEU A 599 1.33 33.04 -14.74
CA LEU A 599 0.40 32.92 -15.87
C LEU A 599 1.10 32.90 -17.25
N GLN A 600 2.39 33.21 -17.33
CA GLN A 600 3.18 33.12 -18.55
C GLN A 600 3.86 31.75 -18.77
N ASP A 601 4.03 30.94 -17.70
CA ASP A 601 4.72 29.64 -17.73
C ASP A 601 3.87 28.53 -17.09
N ASP A 602 3.55 27.47 -17.83
CA ASP A 602 2.72 26.35 -17.35
C ASP A 602 3.41 25.47 -16.26
N GLU A 603 4.69 25.70 -15.96
CA GLU A 603 5.51 24.91 -15.02
C GLU A 603 6.42 25.82 -14.18
N VAL A 604 6.08 26.04 -12.91
CA VAL A 604 6.78 26.98 -12.00
C VAL A 604 6.67 26.56 -10.53
N ALA A 605 7.67 26.92 -9.72
CA ALA A 605 7.65 26.78 -8.27
C ALA A 605 7.65 28.16 -7.60
N LEU A 606 6.72 28.40 -6.69
CA LEU A 606 6.51 29.68 -6.01
C LEU A 606 6.82 29.54 -4.52
N GLU A 607 7.51 30.55 -3.98
CA GLU A 607 7.88 30.67 -2.56
C GLU A 607 7.47 32.07 -2.05
N THR A 608 6.65 32.11 -0.99
CA THR A 608 6.26 33.34 -0.28
C THR A 608 6.59 33.26 1.20
N VAL A 609 6.23 34.30 1.97
CA VAL A 609 6.37 34.32 3.42
C VAL A 609 5.47 33.28 4.14
N ASP A 610 4.38 32.87 3.52
CA ASP A 610 3.34 32.05 4.13
C ASP A 610 2.93 30.83 3.28
N SER A 611 3.47 30.68 2.07
CA SER A 611 3.06 29.60 1.17
C SER A 611 4.16 29.15 0.22
N SER A 612 4.02 27.91 -0.24
CA SER A 612 4.77 27.40 -1.38
C SER A 612 3.88 26.56 -2.29
N LEU A 613 4.09 26.67 -3.59
CA LEU A 613 3.28 26.01 -4.62
C LEU A 613 4.19 25.54 -5.76
N VAL A 614 3.97 24.32 -6.25
CA VAL A 614 4.64 23.79 -7.43
C VAL A 614 3.58 23.40 -8.46
N LEU A 615 3.68 24.01 -9.63
CA LEU A 615 2.93 23.68 -10.84
C LEU A 615 3.85 22.88 -11.76
N SER A 616 3.42 21.69 -12.17
CA SER A 616 4.20 20.77 -13.00
C SER A 616 3.31 20.06 -14.00
N SER A 617 3.92 19.30 -14.92
CA SER A 617 3.18 18.41 -15.81
C SER A 617 2.32 17.35 -15.11
N ALA A 618 2.58 17.05 -13.83
CA ALA A 618 1.80 16.10 -13.03
C ALA A 618 0.59 16.73 -12.33
N GLY A 619 0.50 18.06 -12.27
CA GLY A 619 -0.53 18.76 -11.52
C GLY A 619 0.00 19.95 -10.73
N ALA A 620 -0.70 20.26 -9.63
CA ALA A 620 -0.31 21.26 -8.65
C ALA A 620 -0.19 20.63 -7.26
N SER A 621 0.85 21.00 -6.51
CA SER A 621 0.92 20.73 -5.07
C SER A 621 1.39 21.98 -4.35
N GLY A 622 0.70 22.35 -3.28
CA GLY A 622 1.08 23.50 -2.47
C GLY A 622 0.73 23.33 -1.00
N ILE A 623 1.29 24.21 -0.18
CA ILE A 623 1.02 24.30 1.25
C ILE A 623 0.97 25.77 1.64
N PHE A 624 0.02 26.11 2.50
CA PHE A 624 -0.23 27.46 2.99
C PHE A 624 -0.28 27.45 4.51
N ASN A 625 0.48 28.35 5.14
CA ASN A 625 0.48 28.59 6.58
C ASN A 625 -0.69 29.51 6.96
N LEU A 626 -1.71 28.94 7.61
CA LEU A 626 -2.86 29.72 8.06
C LEU A 626 -2.52 30.45 9.37
N PRO A 627 -2.96 31.71 9.56
CA PRO A 627 -2.70 32.46 10.79
C PRO A 627 -3.16 31.70 12.04
N SER A 628 -2.25 31.54 13.02
CA SER A 628 -2.58 31.04 14.36
C SER A 628 -2.47 32.16 15.40
N VAL A 629 -3.24 32.06 16.48
CA VAL A 629 -3.21 33.03 17.59
C VAL A 629 -2.47 32.40 18.77
N PRO A 630 -1.50 33.09 19.41
CA PRO A 630 -0.97 34.43 19.09
C PRO A 630 0.10 34.41 17.99
N LEU A 631 0.02 35.37 17.07
CA LEU A 631 0.80 35.46 15.81
C LEU A 631 2.31 35.75 15.96
N ASP A 632 2.85 35.97 17.17
CA ASP A 632 4.11 36.70 17.33
C ASP A 632 5.33 35.84 17.72
N THR A 633 5.21 34.51 17.81
CA THR A 633 6.30 33.66 18.36
C THR A 633 7.14 32.93 17.31
N LEU A 634 6.66 32.72 16.08
CA LEU A 634 7.34 31.91 15.07
C LEU A 634 7.61 32.69 13.78
N GLN A 635 8.86 32.65 13.30
CA GLN A 635 9.18 33.04 11.93
C GLN A 635 8.81 31.90 11.00
N SER A 636 7.87 32.16 10.09
CA SER A 636 7.41 31.18 9.10
C SER A 636 7.80 31.62 7.70
N THR A 637 8.16 30.66 6.85
CA THR A 637 8.54 30.90 5.45
C THR A 637 8.13 29.73 4.58
N GLY A 638 7.51 30.02 3.44
CA GLY A 638 7.25 29.02 2.42
C GLY A 638 8.51 28.71 1.61
N GLU A 639 8.85 27.42 1.51
CA GLU A 639 10.04 26.96 0.79
C GLU A 639 9.68 25.78 -0.11
N VAL A 640 10.17 25.78 -1.34
CA VAL A 640 10.10 24.60 -2.22
C VAL A 640 11.41 23.86 -2.05
N GLN A 641 11.42 22.78 -1.29
CA GLN A 641 12.59 21.93 -1.15
C GLN A 641 12.84 21.12 -2.42
N LYS A 642 14.12 20.77 -2.62
CA LYS A 642 14.54 19.82 -3.66
C LYS A 642 15.06 18.57 -2.95
N PRO A 643 14.20 17.56 -2.74
CA PRO A 643 14.62 16.29 -2.17
C PRO A 643 15.76 15.64 -2.97
N ASP A 644 16.52 14.78 -2.29
CA ASP A 644 17.48 13.91 -2.96
C ASP A 644 16.74 13.01 -3.96
N PRO A 645 17.39 12.67 -5.11
CA PRO A 645 16.80 11.75 -6.05
C PRO A 645 16.43 10.41 -5.38
N ASN A 646 15.40 9.77 -5.93
CA ASN A 646 14.87 8.47 -5.50
C ASN A 646 14.22 8.43 -4.11
N THR A 647 13.93 9.59 -3.52
CA THR A 647 13.09 9.68 -2.30
C THR A 647 11.65 9.27 -2.61
N ASN A 648 11.03 9.78 -3.67
CA ASN A 648 9.62 9.52 -4.00
C ASN A 648 9.40 8.23 -4.80
N LEU A 649 8.31 7.50 -4.55
CA LEU A 649 8.04 6.19 -5.18
C LEU A 649 7.55 6.22 -6.63
N ILE A 650 7.05 7.35 -7.10
CA ILE A 650 6.45 7.52 -8.44
C ILE A 650 7.43 8.22 -9.38
N THR A 651 8.03 9.32 -8.95
CA THR A 651 9.00 10.09 -9.75
C THR A 651 10.34 10.19 -9.03
N PRO A 652 11.47 9.92 -9.71
CA PRO A 652 12.77 9.90 -9.07
C PRO A 652 13.30 11.30 -8.73
N ARG A 653 12.67 12.38 -9.19
CA ARG A 653 13.18 13.76 -9.05
C ARG A 653 12.04 14.72 -8.77
N THR A 654 11.80 14.98 -7.51
CA THR A 654 10.69 15.82 -7.06
C THR A 654 11.11 17.24 -6.68
N LEU A 655 10.11 18.10 -6.58
CA LEU A 655 10.10 19.27 -5.72
C LEU A 655 9.06 19.06 -4.62
N LEU A 656 9.32 19.60 -3.42
CA LEU A 656 8.45 19.46 -2.26
C LEU A 656 8.08 20.85 -1.71
N PRO A 657 6.83 21.31 -1.87
CA PRO A 657 6.33 22.48 -1.15
C PRO A 657 6.37 22.23 0.36
N THR A 658 6.97 23.15 1.11
CA THR A 658 7.06 23.12 2.56
C THR A 658 6.77 24.49 3.18
N ILE A 659 6.41 24.48 4.47
CA ILE A 659 6.51 25.64 5.36
C ILE A 659 7.57 25.33 6.41
N ARG A 660 8.56 26.22 6.54
CA ARG A 660 9.52 26.19 7.64
C ARG A 660 9.06 27.15 8.74
N HIS A 661 9.08 26.69 9.98
CA HIS A 661 8.85 27.49 11.17
C HIS A 661 10.11 27.48 12.04
N ALA A 662 10.52 28.65 12.54
CA ALA A 662 11.68 28.77 13.40
C ALA A 662 11.46 29.78 14.54
N SER A 663 12.06 29.50 15.68
CA SER A 663 12.23 30.44 16.79
C SER A 663 13.56 30.20 17.50
N SER A 664 14.23 31.30 17.83
CA SER A 664 15.50 31.29 18.59
C SER A 664 15.35 30.83 20.03
N SER A 665 14.12 30.78 20.56
CA SER A 665 13.77 30.29 21.90
C SER A 665 12.54 29.38 21.83
N TRP A 666 12.48 28.36 22.68
CA TRP A 666 11.25 27.59 22.83
C TRP A 666 10.15 28.48 23.44
N PRO A 667 8.97 28.62 22.82
CA PRO A 667 7.87 29.43 23.36
C PRO A 667 7.35 28.91 24.70
N ASN A 668 6.95 29.81 25.60
CA ASN A 668 6.40 29.45 26.92
C ASN A 668 4.98 28.85 26.84
N GLU A 669 4.28 29.05 25.72
CA GLU A 669 2.93 28.57 25.46
C GLU A 669 2.94 27.42 24.44
N ASP A 670 1.84 26.66 24.38
CA ASP A 670 1.62 25.65 23.34
C ASP A 670 1.76 26.28 21.95
N ILE A 671 2.60 25.67 21.10
CA ILE A 671 2.72 26.09 19.70
C ILE A 671 1.55 25.50 18.91
N VAL A 672 0.88 26.33 18.13
CA VAL A 672 -0.17 25.89 17.19
C VAL A 672 0.24 26.22 15.76
N ILE A 673 0.49 25.18 14.96
CA ILE A 673 0.72 25.29 13.52
C ILE A 673 -0.54 24.84 12.80
N ILE A 674 -1.02 25.67 11.87
CA ILE A 674 -2.21 25.39 11.06
C ILE A 674 -1.79 25.50 9.60
N THR A 675 -1.90 24.43 8.85
CA THR A 675 -1.60 24.43 7.42
C THR A 675 -2.77 23.93 6.60
N ALA A 676 -2.98 24.57 5.44
CA ALA A 676 -3.84 24.06 4.39
C ALA A 676 -2.95 23.52 3.27
N VAL A 677 -3.18 22.28 2.86
CA VAL A 677 -2.43 21.61 1.80
C VAL A 677 -3.32 21.48 0.58
N PHE A 678 -2.81 21.91 -0.56
CA PHE A 678 -3.49 21.92 -1.85
C PHE A 678 -2.91 20.85 -2.76
N ALA A 679 -3.79 20.17 -3.49
CA ALA A 679 -3.37 19.22 -4.50
C ALA A 679 -4.39 19.08 -5.63
N ILE A 680 -3.89 19.10 -6.86
CA ILE A 680 -4.63 18.78 -8.08
C ILE A 680 -3.74 17.84 -8.89
N SER A 681 -4.26 16.68 -9.29
CA SER A 681 -3.58 15.77 -10.21
C SER A 681 -4.11 15.95 -11.63
N TYR A 682 -3.22 16.08 -12.62
CA TYR A 682 -3.61 16.08 -14.03
C TYR A 682 -3.76 14.63 -14.54
N LYS A 683 -4.81 13.95 -14.10
CA LYS A 683 -5.33 12.74 -14.76
C LYS A 683 -6.63 13.13 -15.48
N GLY A 684 -6.67 13.04 -16.81
CA GLY A 684 -7.83 13.41 -17.64
C GLY A 684 -7.85 14.88 -18.12
N ASN A 685 -9.04 15.51 -18.11
CA ASN A 685 -9.23 16.89 -18.58
C ASN A 685 -8.43 17.88 -17.73
N LYS A 686 -7.36 18.44 -18.31
CA LYS A 686 -6.52 19.44 -17.67
C LYS A 686 -7.34 20.67 -17.28
N MET A 687 -7.20 21.10 -16.03
CA MET A 687 -7.61 22.43 -15.60
C MET A 687 -6.71 23.47 -16.25
N THR A 688 -7.27 24.61 -16.61
CA THR A 688 -6.48 25.74 -17.07
C THR A 688 -5.70 26.34 -15.89
N MET A 689 -4.63 27.08 -16.16
CA MET A 689 -3.90 27.79 -15.11
C MET A 689 -4.81 28.76 -14.34
N ALA A 690 -5.78 29.39 -15.02
CA ALA A 690 -6.75 30.26 -14.39
C ALA A 690 -7.64 29.51 -13.39
N ASP A 691 -8.11 28.30 -13.73
CA ASP A 691 -8.93 27.49 -12.81
C ASP A 691 -8.12 27.09 -11.56
N ILE A 692 -6.85 26.75 -11.74
CA ILE A 692 -5.97 26.36 -10.62
C ILE A 692 -5.69 27.56 -9.72
N GLN A 693 -5.45 28.73 -10.30
CA GLN A 693 -5.29 29.97 -9.56
C GLN A 693 -6.55 30.30 -8.76
N GLU A 694 -7.74 30.15 -9.35
CA GLU A 694 -9.00 30.36 -8.65
C GLU A 694 -9.11 29.40 -7.45
N ARG A 695 -8.88 28.10 -7.66
CA ARG A 695 -8.90 27.06 -6.61
C ARG A 695 -7.86 27.31 -5.51
N TRP A 696 -6.66 27.74 -5.87
CA TRP A 696 -5.59 28.09 -4.93
C TRP A 696 -5.94 29.34 -4.11
N SER A 697 -6.56 30.34 -4.73
CA SER A 697 -6.99 31.56 -4.02
C SER A 697 -8.17 31.31 -3.08
N HIS A 698 -9.01 30.32 -3.39
CA HIS A 698 -10.16 29.92 -2.58
C HIS A 698 -9.77 28.86 -1.54
N ARG A 699 -9.03 29.28 -0.51
CA ARG A 699 -8.55 28.42 0.58
C ARG A 699 -9.44 28.51 1.84
N PRO A 700 -9.50 27.44 2.66
CA PRO A 700 -10.20 27.47 3.94
C PRO A 700 -9.51 28.39 4.95
N GLN A 701 -10.29 28.96 5.86
CA GLN A 701 -9.80 29.53 7.12
C GLN A 701 -10.14 28.60 8.29
N VAL A 702 -9.34 28.68 9.36
CA VAL A 702 -9.55 27.89 10.58
C VAL A 702 -9.76 28.81 11.75
N LYS A 703 -10.82 28.57 12.52
CA LYS A 703 -11.02 29.20 13.83
C LYS A 703 -10.90 28.15 14.93
N LEU A 704 -10.02 28.43 15.89
CA LEU A 704 -9.88 27.69 17.14
C LEU A 704 -10.52 28.50 18.25
N ASN A 705 -11.62 27.99 18.82
CA ASN A 705 -12.28 28.61 19.97
C ASN A 705 -12.17 27.66 21.17
N ALA A 706 -11.77 28.20 22.33
CA ALA A 706 -11.66 27.44 23.57
C ALA A 706 -12.98 26.78 24.00
N LEU A 707 -14.13 27.36 23.65
CA LEU A 707 -15.47 26.89 24.01
C LEU A 707 -16.15 26.08 22.89
N SER A 708 -16.04 26.52 21.63
CA SER A 708 -16.75 25.90 20.50
C SER A 708 -15.90 24.95 19.64
N GLY A 709 -14.64 24.74 20.01
CA GLY A 709 -13.74 23.83 19.31
C GLY A 709 -13.21 24.38 17.98
N LEU A 710 -12.80 23.46 17.09
CA LEU A 710 -12.23 23.76 15.78
C LEU A 710 -13.35 23.88 14.72
N SER A 711 -13.30 24.89 13.86
CA SER A 711 -14.23 25.05 12.71
C SER A 711 -13.52 25.58 11.46
N LEU A 712 -14.03 25.23 10.28
CA LEU A 712 -13.60 25.77 8.98
C LEU A 712 -14.53 26.90 8.50
N HIS A 713 -13.94 27.96 7.92
CA HIS A 713 -14.63 29.18 7.44
C HIS A 713 -14.26 29.53 6.01
#